data_AF-A0A4Z2B181-F1
#
_entry.id   AF-A0A4Z2B181-F1
#
_cell.length_a   1.000
_cell.length_b   1.000
_cell.length_c   1.000
_cell.angle_alpha   90.00
_cell.angle_beta   90.00
_cell.angle_gamma   90.00
#
_symmetry.space_group_name_H-M   'P 1'
#
loop_
_entity.id
_entity.type
_entity.pdbx_description
1 polymer ?
#
loop_
_entity_poly.entity_id
_entity_poly.type
_entity_poly.pdbx_seq_one_letter_code
_entity_poly.pdbx_strand_id
1 'polypeptide(L)'
;MEEEARKLLEEGIRKKLISPGKAELPTFATGTKVVFHYRTSRCDGKVLDDSRKMGNHSKPMELILGKKFKLAVWERVVVTMRPGEVSEFTCDTKHTALYPLVSQSLRNISAGKDPLEGQRHCCGIAQIHSHHSLGHKDLDELQANPQPLVFTIELLEALPPGSFQLDVWAMNDKEKLELVPQIHEEGNVLFKQGRVNEAMEKYYNGIACLKNLQMKEHPGDEAWLKLDHMITPLLLNYCQCKLLQGQYYEVIEHCSSLLFKYDDNVKALYKRAKAHAAVWNEREARADFAKVLELEPSLEPSIAKELRIMEEKIRIKDKEEKDRYKGLFRAPSATAMTRFVNDVACLLAKLTEAWAILEEKAGVWEDIDEAKEKDYRLTPKASEKKVKKGKTSQVVDGLSTAGMTKDQERDKIQKFCEISKRSLEKAKDELRNRQKEREDEQDRQRVEITEFKQKLKNVLSEQHNATAEMKMEGVATAMLVQNRNMEVELGLRRDSHSLNANQREKEQHTQNSFRELQLKHQVELMDLASSYDRRIKGESTNLKLQNCGNTPPPVVWTETEEKYLKNLQSVLEAEGKQRQTEIKKLDEEMKTQMVTLEEEHGRAHREAEEYYSAVQRKLLEDQKLLKRELAEATMVQTQAGRELAAAEQENRRLREAVQKAEHKLIQAQEQAEQSRKEKARMKVRNVRGRQVEKELRDQKVEHELLLQCCWELERERDKLLRTQTYTILELEHKKVSELKKTVQKREAQLYAVLSTANLDPTTAANATQKLQDILDSKDATIKALQRELSSAGPT
;
A
#
# COMPACT_ATOMS: atom_id res chain seq x y z
N MET A 1 10.77 38.87 -40.89
CA MET A 1 11.80 37.94 -40.38
C MET A 1 12.96 38.69 -39.72
N GLU A 2 13.49 39.77 -40.31
CA GLU A 2 14.58 40.56 -39.69
C GLU A 2 14.19 41.23 -38.36
N GLU A 3 12.98 41.79 -38.25
CA GLU A 3 12.51 42.41 -37.01
C GLU A 3 12.40 41.39 -35.86
N GLU A 4 11.92 40.18 -36.16
CA GLU A 4 11.79 39.10 -35.19
C GLU A 4 13.16 38.54 -34.77
N ALA A 5 14.08 38.40 -35.73
CA ALA A 5 15.46 38.01 -35.43
C ALA A 5 16.19 39.05 -34.56
N ARG A 6 15.88 40.34 -34.76
CA ARG A 6 16.42 41.42 -33.92
C ARG A 6 15.86 41.39 -32.50
N LYS A 7 14.55 41.16 -32.33
CA LYS A 7 13.91 40.98 -31.01
C LYS A 7 14.50 39.79 -30.26
N LEU A 8 14.65 38.64 -30.92
CA LEU A 8 15.30 37.47 -30.33
C LEU A 8 16.76 37.77 -29.91
N LEU A 9 17.50 38.51 -30.73
CA LEU A 9 18.88 38.87 -30.44
C LEU A 9 18.99 39.79 -29.21
N GLU A 10 18.08 40.78 -29.08
CA GLU A 10 17.97 41.64 -27.88
C GLU A 10 17.62 40.81 -26.63
N GLU A 11 16.81 39.76 -26.80
CA GLU A 11 16.52 38.78 -25.76
C GLU A 11 17.66 37.78 -25.49
N GLY A 12 18.79 37.82 -26.22
CA GLY A 12 19.93 36.90 -26.04
C GLY A 12 19.72 35.52 -26.67
N ILE A 13 18.96 35.46 -27.76
CA ILE A 13 18.65 34.24 -28.52
C ILE A 13 19.06 34.46 -29.98
N ARG A 14 19.96 33.63 -30.50
CA ARG A 14 20.34 33.62 -31.92
C ARG A 14 19.67 32.47 -32.64
N LYS A 15 18.78 32.78 -33.58
CA LYS A 15 18.15 31.80 -34.47
C LYS A 15 18.97 31.62 -35.75
N LYS A 16 19.23 30.37 -36.13
CA LYS A 16 19.81 29.96 -37.41
C LYS A 16 18.90 28.92 -38.05
N LEU A 17 18.31 29.28 -39.19
CA LEU A 17 17.46 28.37 -39.95
C LEU A 17 18.31 27.27 -40.60
N ILE A 18 17.96 26.01 -40.39
CA ILE A 18 18.65 24.84 -40.98
C ILE A 18 17.87 24.29 -42.18
N SER A 19 16.56 24.11 -42.01
CA SER A 19 15.65 23.67 -43.07
C SER A 19 14.34 24.46 -42.98
N PRO A 20 13.87 25.06 -44.08
CA PRO A 20 12.58 25.75 -44.08
C PRO A 20 11.43 24.75 -43.91
N GLY A 21 10.40 25.17 -43.18
CA GLY A 21 9.16 24.40 -43.02
C GLY A 21 8.22 24.49 -44.22
N LYS A 22 7.15 23.70 -44.17
CA LYS A 22 6.05 23.71 -45.15
C LYS A 22 4.90 24.54 -44.57
N ALA A 23 4.19 25.25 -45.43
CA ALA A 23 3.03 26.11 -45.10
C ALA A 23 3.33 27.49 -44.47
N GLU A 24 2.27 28.27 -44.32
CA GLU A 24 2.29 29.59 -43.67
C GLU A 24 2.51 29.49 -42.16
N LEU A 25 2.99 30.56 -41.54
CA LEU A 25 3.25 30.59 -40.09
C LEU A 25 1.92 30.43 -39.34
N PRO A 26 1.75 29.40 -38.48
CA PRO A 26 0.52 29.21 -37.73
C PRO A 26 0.25 30.37 -36.77
N THR A 27 -1.03 30.63 -36.50
CA THR A 27 -1.43 31.53 -35.41
C THR A 27 -1.29 30.78 -34.08
N PHE A 28 -0.20 31.02 -33.36
CA PHE A 28 0.07 30.41 -32.06
C PHE A 28 -0.70 31.12 -30.93
N ALA A 29 -2.02 30.89 -30.87
CA ALA A 29 -2.84 31.37 -29.75
C ALA A 29 -2.48 30.64 -28.44
N THR A 30 -2.77 31.26 -27.29
CA THR A 30 -2.66 30.60 -25.98
C THR A 30 -3.49 29.31 -25.96
N GLY A 31 -2.88 28.21 -25.54
CA GLY A 31 -3.49 26.87 -25.58
C GLY A 31 -3.20 26.06 -26.85
N THR A 32 -2.42 26.57 -27.80
CA THR A 32 -1.97 25.80 -28.98
C THR A 32 -1.04 24.67 -28.53
N LYS A 33 -1.29 23.43 -29.00
CA LYS A 33 -0.39 22.29 -28.78
C LYS A 33 0.62 22.22 -29.91
N VAL A 34 1.89 22.25 -29.57
CA VAL A 34 3.00 22.09 -30.52
C VAL A 34 3.72 20.78 -30.26
N VAL A 35 4.01 20.05 -31.33
CA VAL A 35 4.69 18.76 -31.29
C VAL A 35 6.01 18.89 -32.05
N PHE A 36 7.14 18.61 -31.41
CA PHE A 36 8.45 18.82 -32.01
C PHE A 36 9.51 17.84 -31.52
N HIS A 37 10.52 17.59 -32.35
CA HIS A 37 11.75 16.95 -31.91
C HIS A 37 12.77 18.00 -31.50
N TYR A 38 13.47 17.77 -30.40
CA TYR A 38 14.58 18.61 -29.97
C TYR A 38 15.88 17.80 -29.83
N ARG A 39 16.99 18.49 -30.03
CA ARG A 39 18.34 18.09 -29.65
C ARG A 39 18.98 19.27 -28.91
N THR A 40 19.51 19.02 -27.73
CA THR A 40 20.24 20.02 -26.95
C THR A 40 21.72 19.68 -26.92
N SER A 41 22.56 20.67 -27.19
CA SER A 41 24.02 20.55 -27.06
C SER A 41 24.64 21.76 -26.38
N ARG A 42 25.81 21.56 -25.79
CA ARG A 42 26.71 22.64 -25.38
C ARG A 42 27.26 23.36 -26.62
N CYS A 43 27.75 24.59 -26.44
CA CYS A 43 28.36 25.37 -27.53
C CYS A 43 29.62 24.74 -28.13
N ASP A 44 30.26 23.80 -27.42
CA ASP A 44 31.39 22.98 -27.90
C ASP A 44 30.96 21.81 -28.82
N GLY A 45 29.65 21.61 -29.03
CA GLY A 45 29.09 20.54 -29.84
C GLY A 45 28.74 19.26 -29.07
N LYS A 46 29.07 19.15 -27.77
CA LYS A 46 28.71 17.98 -26.96
C LYS A 46 27.19 17.90 -26.77
N VAL A 47 26.59 16.82 -27.26
CA VAL A 47 25.14 16.58 -27.15
C VAL A 47 24.80 16.16 -25.72
N LEU A 48 23.79 16.83 -25.14
CA LEU A 48 23.24 16.52 -23.83
C LEU A 48 22.02 15.62 -23.95
N ASP A 49 21.06 16.01 -24.79
CA ASP A 49 19.78 15.31 -24.95
C ASP A 49 19.34 15.31 -26.42
N ASP A 50 18.70 14.23 -26.85
CA ASP A 50 18.16 14.07 -28.20
C ASP A 50 16.87 13.25 -28.13
N SER A 51 15.74 13.91 -28.32
CA SER A 51 14.40 13.29 -28.23
C SER A 51 14.21 12.08 -29.16
N ARG A 52 15.02 11.94 -30.23
CA ARG A 52 14.96 10.78 -31.13
C ARG A 52 15.69 9.55 -30.58
N LYS A 53 16.59 9.75 -29.62
CA LYS A 53 17.49 8.70 -29.09
C LYS A 53 17.22 8.34 -27.64
N MET A 54 16.49 9.17 -26.90
CA MET A 54 16.20 8.95 -25.49
C MET A 54 15.20 7.78 -25.29
N GLY A 55 15.43 6.94 -24.27
CA GLY A 55 14.44 5.95 -23.82
C GLY A 55 14.16 4.74 -24.73
N ASN A 56 15.04 4.43 -25.69
CA ASN A 56 14.82 3.39 -26.71
C ASN A 56 13.57 3.58 -27.60
N HIS A 57 12.90 4.73 -27.51
CA HIS A 57 11.70 5.07 -28.28
C HIS A 57 11.80 6.52 -28.77
N SER A 58 11.77 6.74 -30.09
CA SER A 58 11.75 8.08 -30.67
C SER A 58 10.38 8.72 -30.44
N LYS A 59 10.21 9.47 -29.35
CA LYS A 59 8.96 10.18 -29.02
C LYS A 59 9.16 11.70 -29.13
N PRO A 60 8.35 12.41 -29.92
CA PRO A 60 8.43 13.86 -29.98
C PRO A 60 7.94 14.49 -28.67
N MET A 61 8.44 15.70 -28.38
CA MET A 61 8.00 16.53 -27.27
C MET A 61 6.66 17.17 -27.60
N GLU A 62 5.76 17.20 -26.62
CA GLU A 62 4.50 17.92 -26.69
C GLU A 62 4.52 19.08 -25.71
N LEU A 63 4.19 20.29 -26.19
CA LEU A 63 4.16 21.51 -25.39
C LEU A 63 2.86 22.26 -25.68
N ILE A 64 2.21 22.77 -24.64
CA ILE A 64 1.01 23.60 -24.77
C ILE A 64 1.40 25.04 -24.45
N LEU A 65 1.28 25.92 -25.44
CA LEU A 65 1.73 27.30 -25.33
C LEU A 65 0.89 28.11 -24.34
N GLY A 66 1.55 28.97 -23.55
CA GLY A 66 0.90 29.86 -22.58
C GLY A 66 0.50 29.20 -21.26
N LYS A 67 0.95 27.96 -21.01
CA LYS A 67 0.84 27.28 -19.71
C LYS A 67 2.09 27.47 -18.83
N LYS A 68 2.96 28.45 -19.17
CA LYS A 68 4.18 28.82 -18.44
C LYS A 68 5.09 27.61 -18.17
N PHE A 69 5.53 26.94 -19.23
CA PHE A 69 6.44 25.81 -19.13
C PHE A 69 7.75 26.18 -18.40
N LYS A 70 8.31 25.23 -17.62
CA LYS A 70 9.54 25.43 -16.81
C LYS A 70 10.74 25.98 -17.60
N LEU A 71 10.77 25.77 -18.91
CA LEU A 71 11.77 26.33 -19.82
C LEU A 71 11.11 27.29 -20.82
N ALA A 72 10.80 28.50 -20.36
CA ALA A 72 10.06 29.51 -21.12
C ALA A 72 10.66 29.85 -22.50
N VAL A 73 11.99 29.71 -22.65
CA VAL A 73 12.67 29.95 -23.92
C VAL A 73 12.18 29.03 -25.04
N TRP A 74 11.71 27.81 -24.73
CA TRP A 74 11.14 26.90 -25.73
C TRP A 74 9.82 27.42 -26.31
N GLU A 75 8.93 27.98 -25.49
CA GLU A 75 7.72 28.64 -26.00
C GLU A 75 8.08 29.82 -26.90
N ARG A 76 9.08 30.64 -26.52
CA ARG A 76 9.53 31.81 -27.28
C ARG A 76 10.13 31.44 -28.65
N VAL A 77 10.90 30.36 -28.75
CA VAL A 77 11.54 29.99 -30.02
C VAL A 77 10.58 29.26 -30.96
N VAL A 78 9.71 28.39 -30.44
CA VAL A 78 8.80 27.57 -31.26
C VAL A 78 7.75 28.43 -31.97
N VAL A 79 7.27 29.52 -31.37
CA VAL A 79 6.31 30.44 -32.03
C VAL A 79 6.89 31.14 -33.27
N THR A 80 8.21 31.11 -33.45
CA THR A 80 8.88 31.67 -34.65
C THR A 80 9.02 30.65 -35.78
N MET A 81 8.61 29.40 -35.57
CA MET A 81 8.84 28.28 -36.49
C MET A 81 7.59 27.91 -37.28
N ARG A 82 7.79 27.45 -38.52
CA ARG A 82 6.75 26.82 -39.34
C ARG A 82 6.71 25.30 -39.11
N PRO A 83 5.56 24.63 -39.28
CA PRO A 83 5.50 23.17 -39.31
C PRO A 83 6.47 22.60 -40.36
N GLY A 84 7.23 21.58 -39.99
CA GLY A 84 8.34 21.02 -40.77
C GLY A 84 9.65 21.83 -40.75
N GLU A 85 9.71 22.99 -40.07
CA GLU A 85 10.94 23.79 -39.96
C GLU A 85 11.94 23.14 -39.02
N VAL A 86 13.21 23.16 -39.41
CA VAL A 86 14.34 22.83 -38.54
C VAL A 86 15.17 24.09 -38.31
N SER A 87 15.27 24.50 -37.05
CA SER A 87 16.02 25.70 -36.65
C SER A 87 16.91 25.41 -35.45
N GLU A 88 18.08 26.04 -35.45
CA GLU A 88 19.04 26.04 -34.37
C GLU A 88 18.95 27.36 -33.58
N PHE A 89 18.86 27.26 -32.27
CA PHE A 89 18.74 28.40 -31.36
C PHE A 89 19.88 28.37 -30.35
N THR A 90 20.80 29.34 -30.42
CA THR A 90 21.79 29.56 -29.38
C THR A 90 21.22 30.51 -28.34
N CYS A 91 21.04 30.03 -27.11
CA CYS A 91 20.41 30.78 -26.02
C CYS A 91 21.43 31.06 -24.91
N ASP A 92 21.47 32.30 -24.44
CA ASP A 92 22.32 32.74 -23.34
C ASP A 92 21.96 32.06 -22.00
N THR A 93 22.90 32.09 -21.04
CA THR A 93 22.80 31.43 -19.74
C THR A 93 21.54 31.78 -18.95
N LYS A 94 21.02 33.00 -19.10
CA LYS A 94 19.78 33.46 -18.45
C LYS A 94 18.55 32.60 -18.81
N HIS A 95 18.57 31.96 -19.97
CA HIS A 95 17.49 31.11 -20.47
C HIS A 95 17.72 29.61 -20.20
N THR A 96 18.96 29.20 -19.91
CA THR A 96 19.37 27.79 -19.85
C THR A 96 19.65 27.30 -18.43
N ALA A 97 19.66 28.19 -17.42
CA ALA A 97 19.94 27.85 -16.03
C ALA A 97 19.03 26.75 -15.46
N LEU A 98 17.77 26.68 -15.90
CA LEU A 98 16.80 25.66 -15.45
C LEU A 98 16.85 24.36 -16.30
N TYR A 99 17.65 24.34 -17.37
CA TYR A 99 17.74 23.19 -18.27
C TYR A 99 18.14 21.87 -17.56
N PRO A 100 19.08 21.83 -16.59
CA PRO A 100 19.42 20.59 -15.90
C PRO A 100 18.22 19.89 -15.24
N LEU A 101 17.34 20.66 -14.60
CA LEU A 101 16.13 20.14 -13.92
C LEU A 101 15.10 19.62 -14.93
N VAL A 102 14.93 20.35 -16.04
CA VAL A 102 14.03 19.97 -17.13
C VAL A 102 14.55 18.72 -17.84
N SER A 103 15.85 18.67 -18.14
CA SER A 103 16.52 17.52 -18.77
C SER A 103 16.40 16.25 -17.91
N GLN A 104 16.64 16.34 -16.59
CA GLN A 104 16.43 15.21 -15.67
C GLN A 104 14.99 14.70 -15.74
N SER A 105 14.00 15.60 -15.74
CA SER A 105 12.59 15.22 -15.84
C SER A 105 12.28 14.51 -17.16
N LEU A 106 12.81 15.01 -18.28
CA LEU A 106 12.65 14.42 -19.61
C LEU A 106 13.34 13.06 -19.72
N ARG A 107 14.54 12.90 -19.14
CA ARG A 107 15.26 11.62 -19.04
C ARG A 107 14.46 10.58 -18.27
N ASN A 108 13.92 10.96 -17.11
CA ASN A 108 13.08 10.08 -16.30
C ASN A 108 11.82 9.63 -17.05
N ILE A 109 11.10 10.57 -17.69
CA ILE A 109 9.93 10.27 -18.53
C ILE A 109 10.30 9.27 -19.64
N SER A 110 11.43 9.50 -20.32
CA SER A 110 11.89 8.61 -21.40
C SER A 110 12.23 7.20 -20.91
N ALA A 111 12.65 7.06 -19.64
CA ALA A 111 12.95 5.77 -19.02
C ALA A 111 11.72 5.08 -18.40
N GLY A 112 10.51 5.64 -18.54
CA GLY A 112 9.30 5.14 -17.90
C GLY A 112 9.30 5.32 -16.38
N LYS A 113 10.20 6.17 -15.86
CA LYS A 113 10.36 6.50 -14.45
C LYS A 113 9.58 7.76 -14.09
N ASP A 114 9.36 7.98 -12.81
CA ASP A 114 8.67 9.18 -12.35
C ASP A 114 9.52 10.43 -12.72
N PRO A 115 8.95 11.49 -13.34
CA PRO A 115 9.69 12.69 -13.74
C PRO A 115 10.50 13.33 -12.60
N LEU A 116 10.02 13.19 -11.37
CA LEU A 116 10.61 13.74 -10.14
C LEU A 116 11.44 12.71 -9.36
N GLU A 117 11.63 11.51 -9.91
CA GLU A 117 12.48 10.48 -9.30
C GLU A 117 13.92 10.99 -9.19
N GLY A 118 14.43 11.07 -7.95
CA GLY A 118 15.75 11.62 -7.66
C GLY A 118 15.77 13.11 -7.28
N GLN A 119 14.66 13.85 -7.49
CA GLN A 119 14.53 15.21 -6.96
C GLN A 119 14.16 15.13 -5.47
N ARG A 120 15.10 15.45 -4.58
CA ARG A 120 14.85 15.49 -3.13
C ARG A 120 14.28 16.84 -2.72
N HIS A 121 13.08 16.81 -2.14
CA HIS A 121 12.45 17.93 -1.45
C HIS A 121 13.16 18.21 -0.12
N CYS A 122 13.76 19.39 0.04
CA CYS A 122 14.04 19.96 1.36
C CYS A 122 13.67 21.44 1.39
N CYS A 123 12.83 21.82 2.35
CA CYS A 123 12.62 23.21 2.75
C CYS A 123 13.78 23.67 3.66
N GLY A 124 14.36 24.84 3.39
CA GLY A 124 15.20 25.62 4.32
C GLY A 124 16.67 25.19 4.39
N ILE A 125 17.55 26.21 4.40
CA ILE A 125 18.95 26.39 4.92
C ILE A 125 19.95 25.20 4.93
N ALA A 126 19.54 23.94 5.01
CA ALA A 126 20.38 22.73 4.94
C ALA A 126 20.99 22.44 3.55
N GLN A 127 20.67 23.25 2.54
CA GLN A 127 21.04 23.03 1.15
C GLN A 127 22.48 23.46 0.80
N ILE A 128 23.21 24.05 1.74
CA ILE A 128 24.60 24.43 1.51
C ILE A 128 25.55 23.21 1.61
N HIS A 129 25.17 22.13 2.29
CA HIS A 129 26.12 21.05 2.65
C HIS A 129 25.77 19.61 2.24
N SER A 130 24.68 19.34 1.51
CA SER A 130 24.30 17.96 1.14
C SER A 130 24.11 17.76 -0.36
N HIS A 131 25.17 17.28 -1.02
CA HIS A 131 25.26 16.63 -2.34
C HIS A 131 24.37 17.18 -3.49
N HIS A 132 24.96 18.08 -4.29
CA HIS A 132 24.42 18.66 -5.54
C HIS A 132 24.44 17.67 -6.73
N SER A 133 23.86 16.47 -6.61
CA SER A 133 23.82 15.52 -7.74
C SER A 133 22.40 15.18 -8.13
N LEU A 134 22.05 15.49 -9.38
CA LEU A 134 20.87 15.06 -10.13
C LEU A 134 21.00 13.58 -10.60
N GLY A 135 22.08 12.90 -10.23
CA GLY A 135 22.38 11.53 -10.66
C GLY A 135 22.98 11.42 -12.06
N HIS A 136 23.26 12.56 -12.71
CA HIS A 136 23.80 12.65 -14.06
C HIS A 136 24.99 13.62 -14.08
N LYS A 137 26.21 13.10 -14.25
CA LYS A 137 27.45 13.91 -14.19
C LYS A 137 27.44 15.12 -15.12
N ASP A 138 26.90 14.95 -16.33
CA ASP A 138 26.80 15.99 -17.34
C ASP A 138 25.83 17.13 -16.97
N LEU A 139 24.73 16.80 -16.27
CA LEU A 139 23.77 17.77 -15.74
C LEU A 139 24.26 18.41 -14.44
N ASP A 140 24.95 17.66 -13.59
CA ASP A 140 25.57 18.15 -12.35
C ASP A 140 26.64 19.22 -12.67
N GLU A 141 27.49 18.95 -13.68
CA GLU A 141 28.43 19.94 -14.21
C GLU A 141 27.74 21.20 -14.73
N LEU A 142 26.62 21.03 -15.45
CA LEU A 142 25.88 22.15 -16.04
C LEU A 142 25.13 22.96 -14.97
N GLN A 143 24.70 22.33 -13.88
CA GLN A 143 24.08 22.99 -12.74
C GLN A 143 25.13 23.74 -11.90
N ALA A 144 26.32 23.16 -11.72
CA ALA A 144 27.43 23.80 -11.00
C ALA A 144 28.00 24.99 -11.77
N ASN A 145 28.02 24.91 -13.10
CA ASN A 145 28.49 25.97 -13.99
C ASN A 145 27.50 26.20 -15.13
N PRO A 146 26.49 27.07 -14.95
CA PRO A 146 25.51 27.40 -15.99
C PRO A 146 26.17 28.02 -17.23
N GLN A 147 25.85 27.50 -18.41
CA GLN A 147 26.42 27.92 -19.69
C GLN A 147 25.34 28.10 -20.77
N PRO A 148 25.63 28.88 -21.84
CA PRO A 148 24.77 28.95 -23.00
C PRO A 148 24.60 27.57 -23.66
N LEU A 149 23.40 27.29 -24.17
CA LEU A 149 23.08 26.03 -24.83
C LEU A 149 22.56 26.28 -26.25
N VAL A 150 22.72 25.26 -27.08
CA VAL A 150 22.21 25.23 -28.44
C VAL A 150 21.05 24.23 -28.50
N PHE A 151 19.86 24.72 -28.86
CA PHE A 151 18.67 23.90 -29.10
C PHE A 151 18.43 23.78 -30.60
N THR A 152 18.53 22.57 -31.14
CA THR A 152 18.08 22.27 -32.50
C THR A 152 16.68 21.68 -32.42
N ILE A 153 15.70 22.38 -32.96
CA ILE A 153 14.28 22.00 -32.91
C ILE A 153 13.79 21.72 -34.34
N GLU A 154 13.07 20.62 -34.51
CA GLU A 154 12.24 20.31 -35.66
C GLU A 154 10.78 20.39 -35.24
N LEU A 155 10.06 21.43 -35.67
CA LEU A 155 8.63 21.56 -35.39
C LEU A 155 7.85 20.61 -36.31
N LEU A 156 7.11 19.65 -35.78
CA LEU A 156 6.34 18.70 -36.58
C LEU A 156 4.93 19.26 -36.86
N GLU A 157 4.20 19.58 -35.81
CA GLU A 157 2.80 20.01 -35.89
C GLU A 157 2.48 21.11 -34.89
N ALA A 158 1.52 21.97 -35.26
CA ALA A 158 0.93 22.98 -34.40
C ALA A 158 -0.60 22.86 -34.50
N LEU A 159 -1.24 22.41 -33.41
CA LEU A 159 -2.66 22.15 -33.33
C LEU A 159 -3.36 23.30 -32.58
N PRO A 160 -4.37 23.96 -33.20
CA PRO A 160 -5.07 25.06 -32.57
C PRO A 160 -5.85 24.63 -31.31
N PRO A 161 -6.10 25.56 -30.36
CA PRO A 161 -6.89 25.25 -29.17
C PRO A 161 -8.27 24.67 -29.55
N GLY A 162 -8.66 23.57 -28.92
CA GLY A 162 -9.95 22.90 -29.15
C GLY A 162 -9.97 21.87 -30.29
N SER A 163 -8.92 21.77 -31.12
CA SER A 163 -8.81 20.70 -32.13
C SER A 163 -8.23 19.40 -31.57
N PHE A 164 -7.86 19.39 -30.29
CA PHE A 164 -7.29 18.26 -29.60
C PHE A 164 -7.87 18.17 -28.18
N GLN A 165 -8.01 16.96 -27.67
CA GLN A 165 -8.43 16.76 -26.29
C GLN A 165 -7.24 17.09 -25.38
N LEU A 166 -7.36 18.16 -24.60
CA LEU A 166 -6.42 18.47 -23.54
C LEU A 166 -6.50 17.36 -22.49
N ASP A 167 -5.36 16.92 -21.97
CA ASP A 167 -5.38 16.08 -20.79
C ASP A 167 -5.92 16.87 -19.60
N VAL A 168 -6.64 16.22 -18.68
CA VAL A 168 -7.30 16.85 -17.52
C VAL A 168 -6.34 17.69 -16.67
N TRP A 169 -5.04 17.35 -16.65
CA TRP A 169 -4.00 18.09 -15.94
C TRP A 169 -3.57 19.39 -16.65
N ALA A 170 -3.73 19.48 -17.98
CA ALA A 170 -3.36 20.65 -18.77
C ALA A 170 -4.48 21.70 -18.86
N MET A 171 -5.70 21.36 -18.40
CA MET A 171 -6.85 22.26 -18.38
C MET A 171 -6.78 23.26 -17.22
N ASN A 172 -7.23 24.50 -17.45
CA ASN A 172 -7.41 25.47 -16.37
C ASN A 172 -8.64 25.15 -15.51
N ASP A 173 -8.79 25.81 -14.37
CA ASP A 173 -9.85 25.48 -13.41
C ASP A 173 -11.27 25.70 -13.96
N LYS A 174 -11.42 26.66 -14.88
CA LYS A 174 -12.68 26.95 -15.56
C LYS A 174 -13.03 25.88 -16.62
N GLU A 175 -12.07 25.50 -17.45
CA GLU A 175 -12.18 24.43 -18.44
C GLU A 175 -12.51 23.09 -17.76
N LYS A 176 -11.88 22.82 -16.61
CA LYS A 176 -12.18 21.66 -15.77
C LYS A 176 -13.64 21.64 -15.32
N LEU A 177 -14.17 22.77 -14.85
CA LEU A 177 -15.58 22.88 -14.44
C LEU A 177 -16.56 22.68 -15.61
N GLU A 178 -16.25 23.22 -16.79
CA GLU A 178 -17.08 23.08 -17.98
C GLU A 178 -17.08 21.64 -18.55
N LEU A 179 -15.98 20.90 -18.35
CA LEU A 179 -15.84 19.51 -18.82
C LEU A 179 -16.63 18.50 -17.96
N VAL A 180 -16.73 18.73 -16.65
CA VAL A 180 -17.30 17.76 -15.70
C VAL A 180 -18.73 17.32 -16.08
N PRO A 181 -19.67 18.21 -16.48
CA PRO A 181 -20.98 17.81 -16.96
C PRO A 181 -20.94 16.90 -18.19
N GLN A 182 -19.99 17.11 -19.11
CA GLN A 182 -19.82 16.28 -20.31
C GLN A 182 -19.33 14.89 -19.92
N ILE A 183 -18.34 14.81 -19.01
CA ILE A 183 -17.86 13.52 -18.47
C ILE A 183 -19.00 12.76 -17.78
N HIS A 184 -19.86 13.47 -17.03
CA HIS A 184 -20.99 12.86 -16.36
C HIS A 184 -21.97 12.23 -17.37
N GLU A 185 -22.31 12.93 -18.44
CA GLU A 185 -23.23 12.42 -19.45
C GLU A 185 -22.61 11.29 -20.30
N GLU A 186 -21.33 11.39 -20.64
CA GLU A 186 -20.59 10.28 -21.28
C GLU A 186 -20.63 9.01 -20.42
N GLY A 187 -20.39 9.15 -19.12
CA GLY A 187 -20.52 8.05 -18.16
C GLY A 187 -21.93 7.47 -18.12
N ASN A 188 -22.96 8.33 -18.17
CA ASN A 188 -24.37 7.90 -18.18
C ASN A 188 -24.70 7.11 -19.46
N VAL A 189 -24.20 7.55 -20.62
CA VAL A 189 -24.37 6.87 -21.91
C VAL A 189 -23.69 5.49 -21.88
N LEU A 190 -22.45 5.41 -21.42
CA LEU A 190 -21.71 4.15 -21.31
C LEU A 190 -22.37 3.18 -20.32
N PHE A 191 -22.90 3.69 -19.21
CA PHE A 191 -23.63 2.89 -18.23
C PHE A 191 -24.92 2.30 -18.85
N LYS A 192 -25.69 3.09 -19.60
CA LYS A 192 -26.89 2.62 -20.32
C LYS A 192 -26.56 1.57 -21.38
N GLN A 193 -25.36 1.63 -21.98
CA GLN A 193 -24.86 0.63 -22.94
C GLN A 193 -24.35 -0.66 -22.27
N GLY A 194 -24.34 -0.74 -20.93
CA GLY A 194 -23.82 -1.89 -20.20
C GLY A 194 -22.29 -1.94 -20.07
N ARG A 195 -21.57 -0.91 -20.53
CA ARG A 195 -20.11 -0.79 -20.42
C ARG A 195 -19.73 -0.23 -19.05
N VAL A 196 -19.95 -1.02 -18.00
CA VAL A 196 -19.86 -0.57 -16.60
C VAL A 196 -18.44 -0.11 -16.21
N ASN A 197 -17.39 -0.78 -16.69
CA ASN A 197 -16.01 -0.43 -16.36
C ASN A 197 -15.60 0.94 -16.93
N GLU A 198 -15.95 1.20 -18.17
CA GLU A 198 -15.63 2.48 -18.81
C GLU A 198 -16.47 3.63 -18.25
N ALA A 199 -17.73 3.36 -17.92
CA ALA A 199 -18.57 4.31 -17.20
C ALA A 199 -17.98 4.66 -15.82
N MET A 200 -17.45 3.66 -15.12
CA MET A 200 -16.78 3.84 -13.83
C MET A 200 -15.55 4.74 -13.96
N GLU A 201 -14.68 4.51 -14.93
CA GLU A 201 -13.51 5.34 -15.19
C GLU A 201 -13.91 6.80 -15.48
N LYS A 202 -14.96 7.00 -16.28
CA LYS A 202 -15.49 8.36 -16.56
C LYS A 202 -15.96 9.05 -15.29
N TYR A 203 -16.80 8.41 -14.48
CA TYR A 203 -17.26 9.00 -13.22
C TYR A 203 -16.11 9.30 -12.27
N TYR A 204 -15.14 8.38 -12.17
CA TYR A 204 -13.95 8.57 -11.35
C TYR A 204 -13.11 9.75 -11.83
N ASN A 205 -12.92 9.93 -13.14
CA ASN A 205 -12.21 11.08 -13.71
C ASN A 205 -12.91 12.40 -13.39
N GLY A 206 -14.25 12.43 -13.45
CA GLY A 206 -15.04 13.60 -13.05
C GLY A 206 -14.88 13.95 -11.57
N ILE A 207 -14.93 12.95 -10.68
CA ILE A 207 -14.67 13.12 -9.23
C ILE A 207 -13.23 13.59 -9.01
N ALA A 208 -12.28 12.99 -9.73
CA ALA A 208 -10.89 13.40 -9.92
C ALA A 208 -10.72 14.91 -10.04
N CYS A 209 -11.35 15.40 -11.11
CA CYS A 209 -11.32 16.79 -11.53
C CYS A 209 -11.90 17.73 -10.47
N LEU A 210 -13.10 17.42 -9.96
CA LEU A 210 -13.76 18.26 -8.96
C LEU A 210 -13.03 18.27 -7.60
N LYS A 211 -12.48 17.13 -7.15
CA LYS A 211 -11.69 17.08 -5.91
C LYS A 211 -10.41 17.90 -6.01
N ASN A 212 -9.76 17.92 -7.18
CA ASN A 212 -8.57 18.77 -7.40
C ASN A 212 -8.91 20.26 -7.23
N LEU A 213 -10.07 20.69 -7.75
CA LEU A 213 -10.57 22.05 -7.54
C LEU A 213 -10.95 22.30 -6.08
N GLN A 214 -11.63 21.35 -5.45
CA GLN A 214 -12.07 21.45 -4.06
C GLN A 214 -10.89 21.61 -3.07
N MET A 215 -9.70 21.08 -3.38
CA MET A 215 -8.49 21.26 -2.56
C MET A 215 -7.91 22.68 -2.61
N LYS A 216 -8.28 23.50 -3.60
CA LYS A 216 -7.83 24.90 -3.70
C LYS A 216 -8.73 25.85 -2.91
N GLU A 217 -9.92 25.39 -2.53
CA GLU A 217 -10.94 26.16 -1.82
C GLU A 217 -10.95 25.78 -0.32
N HIS A 218 -11.35 26.71 0.54
CA HIS A 218 -11.43 26.42 1.98
C HIS A 218 -12.66 25.56 2.30
N PRO A 219 -12.52 24.49 3.11
CA PRO A 219 -13.67 23.69 3.55
C PRO A 219 -14.73 24.58 4.23
N GLY A 220 -15.98 24.48 3.76
CA GLY A 220 -17.13 25.23 4.28
C GLY A 220 -17.50 26.48 3.48
N ASP A 221 -16.65 26.94 2.56
CA ASP A 221 -16.98 28.07 1.69
C ASP A 221 -18.08 27.71 0.67
N GLU A 222 -18.81 28.71 0.18
CA GLU A 222 -19.88 28.51 -0.80
C GLU A 222 -19.36 27.86 -2.09
N ALA A 223 -18.14 28.20 -2.53
CA ALA A 223 -17.48 27.58 -3.67
C ALA A 223 -17.14 26.10 -3.40
N TRP A 224 -16.65 25.78 -2.21
CA TRP A 224 -16.34 24.41 -1.80
C TRP A 224 -17.59 23.54 -1.73
N LEU A 225 -18.69 24.07 -1.20
CA LEU A 225 -19.98 23.38 -1.10
C LEU A 225 -20.59 23.12 -2.48
N LYS A 226 -20.49 24.08 -3.41
CA LYS A 226 -20.91 23.88 -4.81
C LYS A 226 -20.15 22.73 -5.46
N LEU A 227 -18.83 22.66 -5.27
CA LEU A 227 -18.01 21.56 -5.78
C LEU A 227 -18.42 20.21 -5.15
N ASP A 228 -18.66 20.17 -3.84
CA ASP A 228 -19.09 18.95 -3.14
C ASP A 228 -20.46 18.46 -3.63
N HIS A 229 -21.37 19.39 -3.91
CA HIS A 229 -22.67 19.10 -4.50
C HIS A 229 -22.56 18.52 -5.91
N MET A 230 -21.60 18.98 -6.71
CA MET A 230 -21.30 18.40 -8.03
C MET A 230 -20.62 17.02 -7.94
N ILE A 231 -19.80 16.78 -6.92
CA ILE A 231 -19.14 15.47 -6.69
C ILE A 231 -20.17 14.39 -6.34
N THR A 232 -21.17 14.74 -5.53
CA THR A 232 -22.16 13.81 -4.98
C THR A 232 -22.86 12.92 -6.04
N PRO A 233 -23.46 13.44 -7.13
CA PRO A 233 -24.11 12.60 -8.14
C PRO A 233 -23.12 11.70 -8.90
N LEU A 234 -21.91 12.18 -9.19
CA LEU A 234 -20.85 11.38 -9.82
C LEU A 234 -20.42 10.23 -8.91
N LEU A 235 -20.25 10.51 -7.61
CA LEU A 235 -19.88 9.51 -6.61
C LEU A 235 -20.97 8.44 -6.45
N LEU A 236 -22.25 8.83 -6.44
CA LEU A 236 -23.37 7.88 -6.38
C LEU A 236 -23.43 6.98 -7.62
N ASN A 237 -23.15 7.52 -8.80
CA ASN A 237 -23.06 6.75 -10.04
C ASN A 237 -21.85 5.82 -10.05
N TYR A 238 -20.69 6.27 -9.55
CA TYR A 238 -19.50 5.45 -9.34
C TYR A 238 -19.78 4.28 -8.38
N CYS A 239 -20.42 4.54 -7.23
CA CYS A 239 -20.86 3.50 -6.28
C CYS A 239 -21.84 2.52 -6.93
N GLN A 240 -22.71 2.98 -7.83
CA GLN A 240 -23.59 2.08 -8.59
C GLN A 240 -22.81 1.12 -9.50
N CYS A 241 -21.76 1.60 -10.17
CA CYS A 241 -20.89 0.74 -10.97
C CYS A 241 -20.13 -0.27 -10.10
N LYS A 242 -19.58 0.16 -8.95
CA LYS A 242 -18.88 -0.72 -7.99
C LYS A 242 -19.80 -1.79 -7.39
N LEU A 243 -21.06 -1.45 -7.10
CA LEU A 243 -22.08 -2.42 -6.69
C LEU A 243 -22.30 -3.52 -7.73
N LEU A 244 -22.29 -3.19 -9.02
CA LEU A 244 -22.44 -4.17 -10.11
C LEU A 244 -21.22 -5.06 -10.28
N GLN A 245 -20.01 -4.55 -9.97
CA GLN A 245 -18.77 -5.34 -9.98
C GLN A 245 -18.59 -6.22 -8.74
N GLY A 246 -19.43 -6.09 -7.71
CA GLY A 246 -19.31 -6.83 -6.46
C GLY A 246 -18.32 -6.25 -5.46
N GLN A 247 -17.87 -5.00 -5.66
CA GLN A 247 -16.96 -4.29 -4.77
C GLN A 247 -17.72 -3.59 -3.64
N TYR A 248 -18.28 -4.38 -2.72
CA TYR A 248 -19.24 -3.87 -1.73
C TYR A 248 -18.61 -3.00 -0.62
N TYR A 249 -17.36 -3.28 -0.22
CA TYR A 249 -16.69 -2.54 0.86
C TYR A 249 -16.40 -1.08 0.49
N GLU A 250 -15.90 -0.83 -0.72
CA GLU A 250 -15.68 0.54 -1.23
C GLU A 250 -16.99 1.33 -1.29
N VAL A 251 -18.09 0.67 -1.66
CA VAL A 251 -19.41 1.29 -1.69
C VAL A 251 -19.85 1.69 -0.28
N ILE A 252 -19.64 0.83 0.72
CA ILE A 252 -19.97 1.13 2.12
C ILE A 252 -19.16 2.33 2.60
N GLU A 253 -17.86 2.38 2.31
CA GLU A 253 -16.99 3.48 2.71
C GLU A 253 -17.45 4.80 2.08
N HIS A 254 -17.55 4.85 0.74
CA HIS A 254 -17.95 6.06 0.03
C HIS A 254 -19.35 6.54 0.41
N CYS A 255 -20.33 5.64 0.55
CA CYS A 255 -21.68 6.02 0.97
C CYS A 255 -21.70 6.46 2.44
N SER A 256 -20.88 5.87 3.32
CA SER A 256 -20.81 6.30 4.73
C SER A 256 -20.18 7.69 4.88
N SER A 257 -19.10 7.98 4.13
CA SER A 257 -18.52 9.33 4.10
C SER A 257 -19.49 10.37 3.53
N LEU A 258 -20.32 9.97 2.56
CA LEU A 258 -21.34 10.85 1.99
C LEU A 258 -22.47 11.11 3.01
N LEU A 259 -22.95 10.06 3.69
CA LEU A 259 -24.03 10.14 4.69
C LEU A 259 -23.61 10.81 5.99
N PHE A 260 -22.31 10.85 6.30
CA PHE A 260 -21.79 11.68 7.38
C PHE A 260 -22.00 13.18 7.11
N LYS A 261 -22.04 13.59 5.84
CA LYS A 261 -22.25 14.97 5.42
C LYS A 261 -23.72 15.28 5.09
N TYR A 262 -24.39 14.36 4.41
CA TYR A 262 -25.77 14.48 3.94
C TYR A 262 -26.56 13.24 4.37
N ASP A 263 -27.08 13.26 5.61
CA ASP A 263 -27.75 12.12 6.23
C ASP A 263 -29.12 11.78 5.60
N ASP A 264 -29.70 12.74 4.90
CA ASP A 264 -30.98 12.67 4.18
C ASP A 264 -30.85 12.12 2.74
N ASN A 265 -29.65 11.72 2.30
CA ASN A 265 -29.44 11.23 0.95
C ASN A 265 -29.97 9.81 0.75
N VAL A 266 -31.22 9.71 0.29
CA VAL A 266 -31.95 8.46 0.04
C VAL A 266 -31.18 7.49 -0.87
N LYS A 267 -30.51 8.00 -1.93
CA LYS A 267 -29.76 7.17 -2.88
C LYS A 267 -28.51 6.56 -2.24
N ALA A 268 -27.82 7.31 -1.39
CA ALA A 268 -26.65 6.83 -0.65
C ALA A 268 -27.06 5.75 0.36
N LEU A 269 -28.12 5.99 1.15
CA LEU A 269 -28.68 5.02 2.09
C LEU A 269 -29.08 3.72 1.39
N TYR A 270 -29.80 3.81 0.27
CA TYR A 270 -30.24 2.63 -0.48
C TYR A 270 -29.05 1.81 -1.02
N LYS A 271 -28.03 2.48 -1.57
CA LYS A 271 -26.83 1.80 -2.09
C LYS A 271 -26.01 1.15 -0.97
N ARG A 272 -25.86 1.83 0.17
CA ARG A 272 -25.18 1.30 1.36
C ARG A 272 -25.92 0.09 1.95
N ALA A 273 -27.24 0.17 2.07
CA ALA A 273 -28.09 -0.94 2.51
C ALA A 273 -27.90 -2.18 1.63
N LYS A 274 -27.88 -1.99 0.30
CA LYS A 274 -27.65 -3.07 -0.67
C LYS A 274 -26.24 -3.67 -0.56
N ALA A 275 -25.22 -2.85 -0.30
CA ALA A 275 -23.87 -3.32 -0.06
C ALA A 275 -23.77 -4.12 1.25
N HIS A 276 -24.35 -3.61 2.35
CA HIS A 276 -24.43 -4.31 3.64
C HIS A 276 -25.17 -5.65 3.52
N ALA A 277 -26.26 -5.70 2.75
CA ALA A 277 -26.99 -6.92 2.44
C ALA A 277 -26.11 -7.96 1.72
N ALA A 278 -25.24 -7.51 0.83
CA ALA A 278 -24.34 -8.39 0.08
C ALA A 278 -23.18 -8.94 0.94
N VAL A 279 -22.70 -8.17 1.93
CA VAL A 279 -21.63 -8.58 2.86
C VAL A 279 -22.13 -9.23 4.16
N TRP A 280 -23.43 -9.55 4.26
CA TRP A 280 -24.06 -10.20 5.42
C TRP A 280 -24.16 -9.34 6.70
N ASN A 281 -24.10 -8.02 6.57
CA ASN A 281 -24.35 -7.09 7.66
C ASN A 281 -25.85 -6.79 7.78
N GLU A 282 -26.61 -7.77 8.29
CA GLU A 282 -28.07 -7.73 8.30
C GLU A 282 -28.62 -6.54 9.10
N ARG A 283 -28.07 -6.27 10.29
CA ARG A 283 -28.58 -5.23 11.19
C ARG A 283 -28.45 -3.85 10.57
N GLU A 284 -27.28 -3.57 10.02
CA GLU A 284 -26.94 -2.32 9.35
C GLU A 284 -27.75 -2.14 8.07
N ALA A 285 -27.91 -3.21 7.27
CA ALA A 285 -28.73 -3.15 6.06
C ALA A 285 -30.21 -2.86 6.38
N ARG A 286 -30.78 -3.50 7.41
CA ARG A 286 -32.16 -3.24 7.86
C ARG A 286 -32.32 -1.81 8.38
N ALA A 287 -31.35 -1.30 9.13
CA ALA A 287 -31.36 0.07 9.64
C ALA A 287 -31.35 1.10 8.49
N ASP A 288 -30.47 0.92 7.49
CA ASP A 288 -30.42 1.80 6.33
C ASP A 288 -31.71 1.73 5.50
N PHE A 289 -32.26 0.53 5.27
CA PHE A 289 -33.53 0.38 4.56
C PHE A 289 -34.71 1.01 5.31
N ALA A 290 -34.76 0.89 6.64
CA ALA A 290 -35.76 1.57 7.45
C ALA A 290 -35.64 3.10 7.30
N LYS A 291 -34.41 3.62 7.29
CA LYS A 291 -34.19 5.06 7.10
C LYS A 291 -34.61 5.55 5.71
N VAL A 292 -34.41 4.73 4.68
CA VAL A 292 -34.94 5.02 3.33
C VAL A 292 -36.47 5.07 3.33
N LEU A 293 -37.14 4.16 4.03
CA LEU A 293 -38.61 4.15 4.12
C LEU A 293 -39.18 5.36 4.87
N GLU A 294 -38.45 5.87 5.88
CA GLU A 294 -38.82 7.11 6.57
C GLU A 294 -38.79 8.32 5.62
N LEU A 295 -37.79 8.39 4.74
CA LEU A 295 -37.58 9.53 3.83
C LEU A 295 -38.41 9.42 2.55
N GLU A 296 -38.51 8.22 1.97
CA GLU A 296 -39.20 7.96 0.71
C GLU A 296 -40.04 6.66 0.77
N PRO A 297 -41.30 6.74 1.27
CA PRO A 297 -42.19 5.58 1.40
C PRO A 297 -42.54 4.90 0.06
N SER A 298 -42.41 5.60 -1.07
CA SER A 298 -42.69 5.06 -2.42
C SER A 298 -41.76 3.88 -2.80
N LEU A 299 -40.59 3.79 -2.17
CA LEU A 299 -39.60 2.73 -2.40
C LEU A 299 -39.90 1.43 -1.65
N GLU A 300 -40.99 1.38 -0.87
CA GLU A 300 -41.39 0.20 -0.08
C GLU A 300 -41.41 -1.11 -0.89
N PRO A 301 -42.00 -1.20 -2.09
CA PRO A 301 -42.02 -2.45 -2.85
C PRO A 301 -40.62 -2.93 -3.25
N SER A 302 -39.73 -2.00 -3.57
CA SER A 302 -38.33 -2.30 -3.95
C SER A 302 -37.52 -2.78 -2.76
N ILE A 303 -37.69 -2.14 -1.61
CA ILE A 303 -37.00 -2.50 -0.36
C ILE A 303 -37.51 -3.84 0.16
N ALA A 304 -38.83 -4.07 0.14
CA ALA A 304 -39.42 -5.35 0.52
C ALA A 304 -38.87 -6.51 -0.32
N LYS A 305 -38.63 -6.28 -1.62
CA LYS A 305 -37.99 -7.26 -2.50
C LYS A 305 -36.54 -7.54 -2.09
N GLU A 306 -35.72 -6.51 -1.83
CA GLU A 306 -34.31 -6.69 -1.44
C GLU A 306 -34.19 -7.37 -0.05
N LEU A 307 -35.05 -7.01 0.91
CA LEU A 307 -35.12 -7.68 2.22
C LEU A 307 -35.48 -9.16 2.08
N ARG A 308 -36.48 -9.51 1.26
CA ARG A 308 -36.82 -10.93 1.00
C ARG A 308 -35.64 -11.71 0.39
N ILE A 309 -34.88 -11.09 -0.52
CA ILE A 309 -33.70 -11.72 -1.12
C ILE A 309 -32.62 -11.97 -0.06
N MET A 310 -32.39 -11.01 0.83
CA MET A 310 -31.44 -11.14 1.93
C MET A 310 -31.87 -12.24 2.92
N GLU A 311 -33.14 -12.24 3.34
CA GLU A 311 -33.69 -13.23 4.27
C GLU A 311 -33.62 -14.65 3.70
N GLU A 312 -33.91 -14.85 2.41
CA GLU A 312 -33.78 -16.16 1.78
C GLU A 312 -32.31 -16.63 1.73
N LYS A 313 -31.36 -15.72 1.44
CA LYS A 313 -29.93 -16.04 1.48
C LYS A 313 -29.46 -16.47 2.88
N ILE A 314 -29.93 -15.77 3.92
CA ILE A 314 -29.66 -16.13 5.32
C ILE A 314 -30.26 -17.50 5.63
N ARG A 315 -31.52 -17.75 5.26
CA ARG A 315 -32.19 -19.03 5.47
C ARG A 315 -31.48 -20.21 4.80
N ILE A 316 -30.99 -20.02 3.57
CA ILE A 316 -30.21 -21.04 2.85
C ILE A 316 -28.91 -21.32 3.60
N LYS A 317 -28.16 -20.27 3.99
CA LYS A 317 -26.91 -20.41 4.73
C LYS A 317 -27.12 -21.11 6.09
N ASP A 318 -28.15 -20.74 6.84
CA ASP A 318 -28.51 -21.37 8.11
C ASP A 318 -28.89 -22.84 7.92
N LYS A 319 -29.58 -23.17 6.83
CA LYS A 319 -29.91 -24.56 6.50
C LYS A 319 -28.65 -25.35 6.15
N GLU A 320 -27.75 -24.79 5.35
CA GLU A 320 -26.45 -25.40 5.06
C GLU A 320 -25.61 -25.60 6.33
N GLU A 321 -25.55 -24.60 7.22
CA GLU A 321 -24.86 -24.70 8.50
C GLU A 321 -25.51 -25.79 9.37
N LYS A 322 -26.82 -25.80 9.51
CA LYS A 322 -27.55 -26.88 10.21
C LYS A 322 -27.26 -28.25 9.62
N ASP A 323 -27.22 -28.37 8.29
CA ASP A 323 -26.91 -29.64 7.63
C ASP A 323 -25.44 -30.05 7.78
N ARG A 324 -24.50 -29.08 7.79
CA ARG A 324 -23.08 -29.28 8.15
C ARG A 324 -22.93 -29.76 9.60
N TYR A 325 -23.69 -29.19 10.53
CA TYR A 325 -23.62 -29.51 11.96
C TYR A 325 -24.46 -30.73 12.39
N LYS A 326 -25.46 -31.15 11.61
CA LYS A 326 -26.24 -32.39 11.84
C LYS A 326 -25.37 -33.65 11.88
N GLY A 327 -24.22 -33.64 11.20
CA GLY A 327 -23.24 -34.74 11.23
C GLY A 327 -22.29 -34.74 12.44
N LEU A 328 -22.18 -33.62 13.17
CA LEU A 328 -21.22 -33.45 14.28
C LEU A 328 -21.78 -33.85 15.65
N PHE A 329 -23.11 -33.87 15.83
CA PHE A 329 -23.77 -34.14 17.12
C PHE A 329 -24.76 -35.30 17.10
N ARG A 330 -24.60 -36.28 16.21
CA ARG A 330 -25.37 -37.52 16.30
C ARG A 330 -24.82 -38.37 17.45
N ALA A 331 -25.38 -38.17 18.65
CA ALA A 331 -25.16 -39.08 19.77
C ALA A 331 -25.50 -40.53 19.32
N PRO A 332 -24.69 -41.53 19.69
CA PRO A 332 -25.04 -42.92 19.40
C PRO A 332 -26.37 -43.23 20.10
N SER A 333 -27.37 -43.69 19.34
CA SER A 333 -28.68 -44.03 19.92
C SER A 333 -28.49 -45.03 21.06
N ALA A 334 -29.29 -44.92 22.12
CA ALA A 334 -29.28 -45.83 23.27
C ALA A 334 -29.18 -47.31 22.86
N THR A 335 -29.82 -47.70 21.75
CA THR A 335 -29.78 -49.04 21.15
C THR A 335 -28.37 -49.55 20.78
N ALA A 336 -27.45 -48.66 20.40
CA ALA A 336 -26.06 -49.01 20.07
C ALA A 336 -25.20 -49.20 21.33
N MET A 337 -25.50 -48.44 22.40
CA MET A 337 -24.83 -48.58 23.69
C MET A 337 -25.31 -49.84 24.42
N THR A 338 -26.61 -50.17 24.33
CA THR A 338 -27.15 -51.43 24.85
C THR A 338 -26.63 -52.65 24.06
N ARG A 339 -26.44 -52.55 22.74
CA ARG A 339 -25.79 -53.61 21.95
C ARG A 339 -24.34 -53.81 22.33
N PHE A 340 -23.58 -52.73 22.49
CA PHE A 340 -22.17 -52.81 22.89
C PHE A 340 -22.01 -53.43 24.28
N VAL A 341 -22.85 -53.05 25.25
CA VAL A 341 -22.84 -53.64 26.59
C VAL A 341 -23.25 -55.12 26.57
N ASN A 342 -24.24 -55.50 25.75
CA ASN A 342 -24.64 -56.91 25.60
C ASN A 342 -23.60 -57.77 24.86
N ASP A 343 -22.91 -57.22 23.87
CA ASP A 343 -21.85 -57.92 23.14
C ASP A 343 -20.61 -58.11 24.02
N VAL A 344 -20.27 -57.11 24.85
CA VAL A 344 -19.20 -57.21 25.86
C VAL A 344 -19.57 -58.20 26.97
N ALA A 345 -20.83 -58.22 27.43
CA ALA A 345 -21.30 -59.22 28.39
C ALA A 345 -21.29 -60.66 27.82
N CYS A 346 -21.61 -60.82 26.53
CA CYS A 346 -21.54 -62.11 25.84
C CYS A 346 -20.09 -62.59 25.62
N LEU A 347 -19.17 -61.66 25.33
CA LEU A 347 -17.74 -61.96 25.25
C LEU A 347 -17.13 -62.31 26.61
N LEU A 348 -17.53 -61.63 27.68
CA LEU A 348 -17.10 -61.94 29.05
C LEU A 348 -17.64 -63.30 29.52
N ALA A 349 -18.88 -63.66 29.18
CA ALA A 349 -19.45 -64.98 29.47
C ALA A 349 -18.71 -66.10 28.72
N LYS A 350 -18.39 -65.89 27.43
CA LYS A 350 -17.61 -66.85 26.64
C LYS A 350 -16.15 -66.98 27.11
N LEU A 351 -15.57 -65.87 27.60
CA LEU A 351 -14.24 -65.89 28.21
C LEU A 351 -14.25 -66.60 29.56
N THR A 352 -15.31 -66.49 30.36
CA THR A 352 -15.42 -67.23 31.64
C THR A 352 -15.68 -68.72 31.42
N GLU A 353 -16.46 -69.11 30.42
CA GLU A 353 -16.60 -70.52 30.01
C GLU A 353 -15.29 -71.09 29.44
N ALA A 354 -14.55 -70.32 28.63
CA ALA A 354 -13.24 -70.72 28.11
C ALA A 354 -12.17 -70.81 29.23
N TRP A 355 -12.26 -69.97 30.26
CA TRP A 355 -11.36 -70.00 31.42
C TRP A 355 -11.67 -71.16 32.37
N ALA A 356 -12.95 -71.52 32.56
CA ALA A 356 -13.35 -72.72 33.30
C ALA A 356 -12.89 -74.03 32.62
N ILE A 357 -12.90 -74.08 31.28
CA ILE A 357 -12.37 -75.21 30.50
C ILE A 357 -10.83 -75.28 30.57
N LEU A 358 -10.16 -74.13 30.79
CA LEU A 358 -8.71 -74.07 30.99
C LEU A 358 -8.32 -74.44 32.44
N GLU A 359 -9.13 -74.10 33.45
CA GLU A 359 -8.96 -74.54 34.84
C GLU A 359 -9.15 -76.07 35.00
N GLU A 360 -10.11 -76.67 34.28
CA GLU A 360 -10.32 -78.13 34.29
C GLU A 360 -9.14 -78.91 33.64
N LYS A 361 -8.41 -78.28 32.71
CA LYS A 361 -7.22 -78.86 32.06
C LYS A 361 -5.90 -78.59 32.78
N ALA A 362 -5.87 -77.65 33.73
CA ALA A 362 -4.69 -77.31 34.51
C ALA A 362 -4.54 -78.18 35.78
N GLY A 363 -5.58 -78.91 36.20
CA GLY A 363 -5.61 -79.73 37.42
C GLY A 363 -4.87 -81.08 37.39
N VAL A 364 -3.85 -81.28 36.54
CA VAL A 364 -3.08 -82.56 36.50
C VAL A 364 -1.58 -82.37 36.81
N TRP A 365 -1.10 -81.16 37.09
CA TRP A 365 0.34 -80.90 37.18
C TRP A 365 0.87 -80.13 38.40
N GLU A 366 0.16 -80.08 39.52
CA GLU A 366 0.70 -79.45 40.75
C GLU A 366 0.16 -80.11 42.03
N ASP A 367 0.55 -81.38 42.25
CA ASP A 367 0.64 -82.04 43.57
C ASP A 367 1.91 -81.60 44.34
N ILE A 368 2.50 -80.46 44.00
CA ILE A 368 3.73 -79.95 44.58
C ILE A 368 3.49 -78.50 44.95
N ASP A 369 3.69 -78.19 46.23
CA ASP A 369 3.62 -76.87 46.89
C ASP A 369 2.28 -76.45 47.52
N GLU A 370 1.69 -77.39 48.25
CA GLU A 370 1.00 -77.10 49.50
C GLU A 370 2.01 -76.57 50.55
N ALA A 371 2.17 -75.24 50.68
CA ALA A 371 2.41 -74.52 51.95
C ALA A 371 2.86 -73.06 51.75
N LYS A 372 1.92 -72.11 51.78
CA LYS A 372 1.82 -71.09 52.84
C LYS A 372 0.78 -70.01 52.52
N GLU A 373 -0.08 -69.81 53.52
CA GLU A 373 -0.81 -68.57 53.84
C GLU A 373 -2.09 -68.20 53.07
N LYS A 374 -3.15 -68.93 53.45
CA LYS A 374 -4.49 -68.39 53.74
C LYS A 374 -4.37 -67.21 54.72
N ASP A 375 -5.15 -66.13 54.52
CA ASP A 375 -6.33 -65.81 55.35
C ASP A 375 -6.98 -64.48 54.92
N TYR A 376 -8.22 -64.52 54.42
CA TYR A 376 -9.39 -63.88 55.05
C TYR A 376 -10.64 -64.06 54.17
N ARG A 377 -11.63 -64.73 54.73
CA ARG A 377 -12.99 -64.91 54.22
C ARG A 377 -13.92 -64.02 55.05
N LEU A 378 -14.99 -63.46 54.45
CA LEU A 378 -16.40 -63.65 54.88
C LEU A 378 -17.38 -62.69 54.15
N THR A 379 -18.43 -63.31 53.60
CA THR A 379 -19.72 -62.80 53.05
C THR A 379 -20.74 -62.51 54.20
N PRO A 380 -22.11 -62.43 54.07
CA PRO A 380 -23.06 -62.42 52.92
C PRO A 380 -24.34 -61.51 53.06
N LYS A 381 -25.24 -61.48 52.04
CA LYS A 381 -26.72 -61.76 52.04
C LYS A 381 -27.48 -61.04 50.90
N ALA A 382 -28.11 -61.77 49.94
CA ALA A 382 -29.55 -62.14 49.82
C ALA A 382 -30.28 -61.25 48.76
N SER A 383 -31.24 -61.64 47.90
CA SER A 383 -32.11 -62.82 47.75
C SER A 383 -32.73 -62.92 46.32
N GLU A 384 -32.87 -64.16 45.86
CA GLU A 384 -33.91 -64.85 45.05
C GLU A 384 -34.95 -64.16 44.12
N LYS A 385 -34.88 -64.56 42.83
CA LYS A 385 -35.90 -65.27 41.99
C LYS A 385 -37.32 -64.69 41.74
N LYS A 386 -37.63 -64.44 40.44
CA LYS A 386 -38.53 -65.21 39.53
C LYS A 386 -39.22 -64.30 38.49
N VAL A 387 -39.01 -64.56 37.19
CA VAL A 387 -39.89 -64.09 36.10
C VAL A 387 -40.42 -65.30 35.31
N LYS A 388 -41.75 -65.38 35.21
CA LYS A 388 -42.52 -66.37 34.43
C LYS A 388 -42.76 -65.86 33.01
N LYS A 389 -42.83 -66.81 32.08
CA LYS A 389 -43.26 -66.73 30.67
C LYS A 389 -44.64 -66.07 30.49
N GLY A 390 -44.83 -65.38 29.36
CA GLY A 390 -46.13 -65.01 28.82
C GLY A 390 -46.03 -64.49 27.38
N LYS A 391 -46.67 -65.20 26.44
CA LYS A 391 -46.78 -64.96 24.99
C LYS A 391 -47.56 -63.67 24.65
N THR A 392 -47.29 -63.10 23.49
CA THR A 392 -48.34 -62.65 22.55
C THR A 392 -47.81 -62.64 21.12
N SER A 393 -48.64 -63.17 20.22
CA SER A 393 -48.45 -63.31 18.79
C SER A 393 -49.20 -62.19 18.08
N GLN A 394 -48.70 -61.76 16.90
CA GLN A 394 -49.46 -61.34 15.69
C GLN A 394 -50.42 -60.12 15.82
N VAL A 395 -50.53 -59.16 14.90
CA VAL A 395 -50.49 -59.11 13.42
C VAL A 395 -50.25 -57.64 13.03
N VAL A 396 -49.42 -57.34 12.02
CA VAL A 396 -49.79 -56.39 10.94
C VAL A 396 -48.97 -56.72 9.69
N ASP A 397 -49.66 -57.10 8.62
CA ASP A 397 -49.13 -57.26 7.27
C ASP A 397 -48.85 -55.91 6.59
N GLY A 398 -47.92 -55.95 5.63
CA GLY A 398 -47.92 -55.03 4.49
C GLY A 398 -46.75 -54.07 4.43
N LEU A 399 -45.71 -54.44 3.69
CA LEU A 399 -45.11 -53.63 2.62
C LEU A 399 -44.10 -54.48 1.85
N SER A 400 -44.53 -54.92 0.67
CA SER A 400 -43.66 -55.44 -0.37
C SER A 400 -42.76 -54.32 -0.87
N THR A 401 -41.45 -54.43 -0.65
CA THR A 401 -40.45 -53.76 -1.48
C THR A 401 -39.26 -54.69 -1.71
N ALA A 402 -39.28 -55.29 -2.90
CA ALA A 402 -38.17 -55.70 -3.75
C ALA A 402 -36.82 -55.93 -3.03
N GLY A 403 -36.44 -57.21 -2.93
CA GLY A 403 -35.06 -57.61 -2.64
C GLY A 403 -34.11 -56.99 -3.66
N MET A 404 -33.29 -56.05 -3.20
CA MET A 404 -32.13 -55.60 -3.96
C MET A 404 -31.01 -56.61 -3.76
N THR A 405 -30.44 -57.11 -4.84
CA THR A 405 -29.28 -57.99 -4.79
C THR A 405 -28.05 -57.22 -4.30
N LYS A 406 -27.10 -57.88 -3.64
CA LYS A 406 -25.85 -57.26 -3.14
C LYS A 406 -25.10 -56.46 -4.22
N ASP A 407 -25.27 -56.83 -5.49
CA ASP A 407 -24.65 -56.14 -6.62
C ASP A 407 -25.36 -54.81 -6.97
N GLN A 408 -26.69 -54.71 -6.78
CA GLN A 408 -27.39 -53.43 -6.89
C GLN A 408 -27.02 -52.45 -5.76
N GLU A 409 -26.75 -52.93 -4.55
CA GLU A 409 -26.23 -52.09 -3.47
C GLU A 409 -24.80 -51.62 -3.75
N ARG A 410 -23.94 -52.49 -4.29
CA ARG A 410 -22.58 -52.16 -4.72
C ARG A 410 -22.58 -51.09 -5.81
N ASP A 411 -23.44 -51.23 -6.82
CA ASP A 411 -23.57 -50.26 -7.92
C ASP A 411 -24.10 -48.89 -7.44
N LYS A 412 -24.99 -48.87 -6.45
CA LYS A 412 -25.45 -47.63 -5.82
C LYS A 412 -24.33 -46.93 -5.05
N ILE A 413 -23.52 -47.68 -4.29
CA ILE A 413 -22.37 -47.14 -3.56
C ILE A 413 -21.31 -46.63 -4.54
N GLN A 414 -21.05 -47.36 -5.63
CA GLN A 414 -20.13 -46.96 -6.69
C GLN A 414 -20.57 -45.63 -7.34
N LYS A 415 -21.85 -45.54 -7.75
CA LYS A 415 -22.42 -44.31 -8.33
C LYS A 415 -22.38 -43.14 -7.36
N PHE A 416 -22.69 -43.37 -6.08
CA PHE A 416 -22.61 -42.33 -5.06
C PHE A 416 -21.17 -41.85 -4.84
N CYS A 417 -20.20 -42.76 -4.87
CA CYS A 417 -18.78 -42.43 -4.74
C CYS A 417 -18.27 -41.63 -5.94
N GLU A 418 -18.68 -41.99 -7.16
CA GLU A 418 -18.35 -41.24 -8.37
C GLU A 418 -18.97 -39.84 -8.40
N ILE A 419 -20.24 -39.70 -8.00
CA ILE A 419 -20.91 -38.40 -7.88
C ILE A 419 -20.20 -37.53 -6.83
N SER A 420 -19.85 -38.13 -5.69
CA SER A 420 -19.11 -37.43 -4.63
C SER A 420 -17.72 -37.01 -5.09
N LYS A 421 -17.02 -37.86 -5.86
CA LYS A 421 -15.70 -37.55 -6.43
C LYS A 421 -15.77 -36.43 -7.46
N ARG A 422 -16.78 -36.43 -8.35
CA ARG A 422 -17.02 -35.34 -9.31
C ARG A 422 -17.39 -34.03 -8.61
N SER A 423 -18.20 -34.10 -7.55
CA SER A 423 -18.58 -32.93 -6.75
C SER A 423 -17.37 -32.34 -6.00
N LEU A 424 -16.49 -33.18 -5.49
CA LEU A 424 -15.24 -32.75 -4.87
C LEU A 424 -14.29 -32.09 -5.87
N GLU A 425 -14.18 -32.63 -7.08
CA GLU A 425 -13.29 -32.05 -8.09
C GLU A 425 -13.81 -30.70 -8.60
N LYS A 426 -15.13 -30.55 -8.81
CA LYS A 426 -15.76 -29.26 -9.08
C LYS A 426 -15.51 -28.24 -7.96
N ALA A 427 -15.65 -28.65 -6.69
CA ALA A 427 -15.40 -27.76 -5.55
C ALA A 427 -13.92 -27.33 -5.46
N LYS A 428 -12.98 -28.19 -5.87
CA LYS A 428 -11.55 -27.81 -5.98
C LYS A 428 -11.30 -26.85 -7.12
N ASP A 429 -11.93 -27.04 -8.28
CA ASP A 429 -11.84 -26.11 -9.41
C ASP A 429 -12.40 -24.73 -9.04
N GLU A 430 -13.54 -24.68 -8.36
CA GLU A 430 -14.09 -23.43 -7.83
C GLU A 430 -13.16 -22.74 -6.82
N LEU A 431 -12.49 -23.52 -5.95
CA LEU A 431 -11.50 -22.98 -5.01
C LEU A 431 -10.27 -22.42 -5.73
N ARG A 432 -9.79 -23.10 -6.79
CA ARG A 432 -8.69 -22.61 -7.64
C ARG A 432 -9.07 -21.32 -8.36
N ASN A 433 -10.29 -21.24 -8.90
CA ASN A 433 -10.76 -20.03 -9.57
C ASN A 433 -10.91 -18.87 -8.59
N ARG A 434 -11.51 -19.08 -7.41
CA ARG A 434 -11.60 -18.05 -6.36
C ARG A 434 -10.22 -17.61 -5.83
N GLN A 435 -9.24 -18.51 -5.80
CA GLN A 435 -7.87 -18.16 -5.44
C GLN A 435 -7.26 -17.21 -6.48
N LYS A 436 -7.41 -17.54 -7.76
CA LYS A 436 -6.94 -16.70 -8.88
C LYS A 436 -7.64 -15.34 -8.91
N GLU A 437 -8.95 -15.31 -8.70
CA GLU A 437 -9.72 -14.05 -8.61
C GLU A 437 -9.24 -13.17 -7.45
N ARG A 438 -8.88 -13.75 -6.30
CA ARG A 438 -8.30 -13.00 -5.17
C ARG A 438 -6.91 -12.46 -5.48
N GLU A 439 -6.09 -13.20 -6.21
CA GLU A 439 -4.77 -12.75 -6.66
C GLU A 439 -4.90 -11.62 -7.70
N ASP A 440 -5.76 -11.78 -8.71
CA ASP A 440 -6.06 -10.76 -9.71
C ASP A 440 -6.63 -9.46 -9.09
N GLU A 441 -7.36 -9.57 -7.98
CA GLU A 441 -7.89 -8.44 -7.22
C GLU A 441 -6.81 -7.75 -6.36
N GLN A 442 -5.94 -8.52 -5.72
CA GLN A 442 -4.79 -7.96 -5.02
C GLN A 442 -3.84 -7.23 -5.96
N ASP A 443 -3.66 -7.73 -7.18
CA ASP A 443 -2.85 -7.07 -8.20
C ASP A 443 -3.51 -5.77 -8.69
N ARG A 444 -4.84 -5.74 -8.85
CA ARG A 444 -5.58 -4.50 -9.14
C ARG A 444 -5.47 -3.48 -8.01
N GLN A 445 -5.66 -3.88 -6.76
CA GLN A 445 -5.48 -3.01 -5.60
C GLN A 445 -4.04 -2.48 -5.50
N ARG A 446 -3.03 -3.28 -5.85
CA ARG A 446 -1.64 -2.81 -5.93
C ARG A 446 -1.44 -1.75 -7.00
N VAL A 447 -2.03 -1.92 -8.18
CA VAL A 447 -1.98 -0.92 -9.27
C VAL A 447 -2.69 0.37 -8.86
N GLU A 448 -3.89 0.28 -8.27
CA GLU A 448 -4.66 1.44 -7.78
C GLU A 448 -3.92 2.20 -6.68
N ILE A 449 -3.33 1.51 -5.70
CA ILE A 449 -2.49 2.12 -4.66
C ILE A 449 -1.29 2.85 -5.29
N THR A 450 -0.71 2.29 -6.34
CA THR A 450 0.42 2.90 -7.05
C THR A 450 -0.01 4.15 -7.81
N GLU A 451 -1.18 4.11 -8.45
CA GLU A 451 -1.77 5.25 -9.16
C GLU A 451 -2.18 6.37 -8.20
N PHE A 452 -2.80 6.05 -7.06
CA PHE A 452 -3.13 7.01 -6.00
C PHE A 452 -1.87 7.64 -5.40
N LYS A 453 -0.83 6.85 -5.19
CA LYS A 453 0.48 7.36 -4.72
C LYS A 453 1.10 8.31 -5.75
N GLN A 454 0.96 8.01 -7.04
CA GLN A 454 1.42 8.89 -8.12
C GLN A 454 0.61 10.21 -8.17
N LYS A 455 -0.71 10.14 -8.02
CA LYS A 455 -1.59 11.32 -7.99
C LYS A 455 -1.31 12.23 -6.80
N LEU A 456 -1.15 11.65 -5.60
CA LEU A 456 -0.80 12.41 -4.40
C LEU A 456 0.57 13.10 -4.54
N LYS A 457 1.52 12.41 -5.18
CA LYS A 457 2.86 12.94 -5.44
C LYS A 457 2.84 14.08 -6.45
N ASN A 458 2.04 14.00 -7.51
CA ASN A 458 1.90 15.08 -8.49
C ASN A 458 1.32 16.34 -7.82
N VAL A 459 0.27 16.21 -7.01
CA VAL A 459 -0.33 17.33 -6.26
C VAL A 459 0.68 17.98 -5.30
N LEU A 460 1.44 17.16 -4.55
CA LEU A 460 2.49 17.67 -3.66
C LEU A 460 3.62 18.37 -4.43
N SER A 461 3.95 17.88 -5.63
CA SER A 461 4.96 18.51 -6.48
C SER A 461 4.50 19.84 -7.07
N GLU A 462 3.23 19.96 -7.42
CA GLU A 462 2.63 21.21 -7.92
C GLU A 462 2.63 22.27 -6.82
N GLN A 463 2.21 21.91 -5.61
CA GLN A 463 2.24 22.80 -4.43
C GLN A 463 3.68 23.24 -4.11
N HIS A 464 4.63 22.31 -4.22
CA HIS A 464 6.04 22.62 -3.96
C HIS A 464 6.66 23.51 -5.04
N ASN A 465 6.35 23.28 -6.32
CA ASN A 465 6.83 24.08 -7.44
C ASN A 465 6.25 25.51 -7.37
N ALA A 466 4.97 25.65 -7.07
CA ALA A 466 4.34 26.96 -6.86
C ALA A 466 4.98 27.73 -5.69
N THR A 467 5.28 27.04 -4.59
CA THR A 467 5.98 27.63 -3.44
C THR A 467 7.42 28.02 -3.78
N ALA A 468 8.11 27.22 -4.59
CA ALA A 468 9.48 27.50 -5.02
C ALA A 468 9.54 28.68 -6.00
N GLU A 469 8.61 28.77 -6.95
CA GLU A 469 8.45 29.90 -7.86
C GLU A 469 8.19 31.20 -7.09
N MET A 470 7.23 31.21 -6.16
CA MET A 470 6.98 32.38 -5.32
C MET A 470 8.22 32.82 -4.52
N LYS A 471 9.00 31.87 -4.00
CA LYS A 471 10.23 32.18 -3.25
C LYS A 471 11.33 32.73 -4.17
N MET A 472 11.49 32.18 -5.36
CA MET A 472 12.48 32.66 -6.33
C MET A 472 12.11 34.02 -6.89
N GLU A 473 10.83 34.28 -7.19
CA GLU A 473 10.32 35.60 -7.57
C GLU A 473 10.56 36.62 -6.44
N GLY A 474 10.35 36.23 -5.19
CA GLY A 474 10.66 37.06 -4.01
C GLY A 474 12.16 37.41 -3.92
N VAL A 475 13.04 36.43 -4.11
CA VAL A 475 14.50 36.65 -4.09
C VAL A 475 14.96 37.52 -5.26
N ALA A 476 14.44 37.28 -6.47
CA ALA A 476 14.77 38.08 -7.65
C ALA A 476 14.34 39.54 -7.48
N THR A 477 13.14 39.77 -6.93
CA THR A 477 12.61 41.11 -6.65
C THR A 477 13.44 41.81 -5.57
N ALA A 478 13.82 41.10 -4.51
CA ALA A 478 14.69 41.65 -3.46
C ALA A 478 16.08 42.03 -4.01
N MET A 479 16.67 41.19 -4.88
CA MET A 479 17.96 41.46 -5.52
C MET A 479 17.91 42.69 -6.44
N LEU A 480 16.83 42.84 -7.21
CA LEU A 480 16.61 44.02 -8.07
C LEU A 480 16.49 45.30 -7.25
N VAL A 481 15.75 45.27 -6.13
CA VAL A 481 15.62 46.41 -5.21
C VAL A 481 16.96 46.74 -4.56
N GLN A 482 17.73 45.73 -4.14
CA GLN A 482 19.05 45.94 -3.56
C GLN A 482 20.03 46.58 -4.56
N ASN A 483 20.06 46.11 -5.81
CA ASN A 483 20.89 46.72 -6.85
C ASN A 483 20.51 48.18 -7.13
N ARG A 484 19.21 48.48 -7.19
CA ARG A 484 18.73 49.85 -7.39
C ARG A 484 19.09 50.77 -6.23
N ASN A 485 19.00 50.27 -4.99
CA ASN A 485 19.43 51.01 -3.80
C ASN A 485 20.94 51.25 -3.80
N MET A 486 21.73 50.25 -4.19
CA MET A 486 23.19 50.37 -4.33
C MET A 486 23.58 51.44 -5.36
N GLU A 487 22.90 51.49 -6.51
CA GLU A 487 23.12 52.52 -7.53
C GLU A 487 22.78 53.93 -7.02
N VAL A 488 21.67 54.09 -6.31
CA VAL A 488 21.27 55.38 -5.71
C VAL A 488 22.26 55.80 -4.63
N GLU A 489 22.73 54.89 -3.78
CA GLU A 489 23.73 55.18 -2.76
C GLU A 489 25.06 55.64 -3.39
N LEU A 490 25.52 54.95 -4.45
CA LEU A 490 26.70 55.36 -5.22
C LEU A 490 26.52 56.71 -5.91
N GLY A 491 25.29 57.05 -6.33
CA GLY A 491 24.93 58.39 -6.83
C GLY A 491 25.09 59.46 -5.74
N LEU A 492 24.42 59.27 -4.61
CA LEU A 492 24.47 60.21 -3.47
C LEU A 492 25.89 60.40 -2.92
N ARG A 493 26.71 59.34 -2.89
CA ARG A 493 28.13 59.44 -2.52
C ARG A 493 28.92 60.32 -3.49
N ARG A 494 28.67 60.20 -4.80
CA ARG A 494 29.31 61.08 -5.81
C ARG A 494 28.87 62.53 -5.65
N ASP A 495 27.58 62.77 -5.43
CA ASP A 495 27.04 64.12 -5.24
C ASP A 495 27.58 64.77 -3.96
N SER A 496 27.67 64.01 -2.86
CA SER A 496 28.29 64.46 -1.61
C SER A 496 29.76 64.83 -1.79
N HIS A 497 30.53 64.03 -2.55
CA HIS A 497 31.92 64.38 -2.88
C HIS A 497 32.02 65.65 -3.73
N SER A 498 31.13 65.82 -4.72
CA SER A 498 31.10 67.02 -5.56
C SER A 498 30.71 68.28 -4.76
N LEU A 499 29.70 68.19 -3.90
CA LEU A 499 29.28 69.29 -3.04
C LEU A 499 30.38 69.68 -2.06
N ASN A 500 31.07 68.71 -1.45
CA ASN A 500 32.22 68.97 -0.57
C ASN A 500 33.38 69.64 -1.32
N ALA A 501 33.66 69.25 -2.57
CA ALA A 501 34.68 69.91 -3.39
C ALA A 501 34.29 71.38 -3.67
N ASN A 502 33.04 71.62 -4.09
CA ASN A 502 32.53 72.96 -4.35
C ASN A 502 32.53 73.84 -3.08
N GLN A 503 32.22 73.25 -1.92
CA GLN A 503 32.27 73.98 -0.65
C GLN A 503 33.71 74.38 -0.30
N ARG A 504 34.69 73.50 -0.46
CA ARG A 504 36.11 73.82 -0.25
C ARG A 504 36.60 74.92 -1.19
N GLU A 505 36.21 74.89 -2.45
CA GLU A 505 36.55 75.94 -3.41
C GLU A 505 35.97 77.30 -3.00
N LYS A 506 34.70 77.33 -2.57
CA LYS A 506 34.06 78.55 -2.05
C LYS A 506 34.76 79.08 -0.80
N GLU A 507 35.09 78.22 0.15
CA GLU A 507 35.83 78.57 1.37
C GLU A 507 37.22 79.15 1.05
N GLN A 508 37.90 78.58 0.06
CA GLN A 508 39.21 79.09 -0.37
C GLN A 508 39.07 80.43 -1.11
N HIS A 509 38.02 80.61 -1.91
CA HIS A 509 37.74 81.87 -2.58
C HIS A 509 37.39 82.99 -1.59
N THR A 510 36.56 82.72 -0.57
CA THR A 510 36.24 83.71 0.47
C THR A 510 37.47 84.06 1.30
N GLN A 511 38.30 83.06 1.65
CA GLN A 511 39.55 83.30 2.37
C GLN A 511 40.54 84.15 1.57
N ASN A 512 40.66 83.93 0.26
CA ASN A 512 41.49 84.74 -0.62
C ASN A 512 40.97 86.18 -0.73
N SER A 513 39.65 86.35 -0.89
CA SER A 513 39.01 87.68 -0.96
C SER A 513 39.21 88.46 0.34
N PHE A 514 39.10 87.80 1.49
CA PHE A 514 39.36 88.41 2.79
C PHE A 514 40.83 88.86 2.93
N ARG A 515 41.79 88.03 2.52
CA ARG A 515 43.22 88.42 2.50
C ARG A 515 43.47 89.62 1.59
N GLU A 516 42.82 89.68 0.43
CA GLU A 516 42.95 90.81 -0.50
C GLU A 516 42.39 92.10 0.12
N LEU A 517 41.22 92.04 0.78
CA LEU A 517 40.65 93.16 1.52
C LEU A 517 41.55 93.62 2.67
N GLN A 518 42.16 92.70 3.41
CA GLN A 518 43.12 93.03 4.47
C GLN A 518 44.35 93.76 3.93
N LEU A 519 44.90 93.30 2.80
CA LEU A 519 46.02 93.95 2.12
C LEU A 519 45.63 95.37 1.64
N LYS A 520 44.45 95.54 1.03
CA LYS A 520 43.95 96.86 0.61
C LYS A 520 43.81 97.81 1.80
N HIS A 521 43.19 97.34 2.89
CA HIS A 521 43.06 98.13 4.11
C HIS A 521 44.44 98.53 4.69
N GLN A 522 45.42 97.62 4.67
CA GLN A 522 46.77 97.91 5.14
C GLN A 522 47.46 98.99 4.29
N VAL A 523 47.28 98.96 2.96
CA VAL A 523 47.79 100.00 2.05
C VAL A 523 47.11 101.34 2.32
N GLU A 524 45.78 101.36 2.47
CA GLU A 524 45.04 102.59 2.78
C GLU A 524 45.46 103.21 4.13
N LEU A 525 45.65 102.39 5.16
CA LEU A 525 46.17 102.85 6.44
C LEU A 525 47.59 103.45 6.31
N MET A 526 48.43 102.85 5.47
CA MET A 526 49.79 103.33 5.21
C MET A 526 49.79 104.66 4.44
N ASP A 527 48.91 104.80 3.45
CA ASP A 527 48.72 106.04 2.70
C ASP A 527 48.15 107.15 3.59
N LEU A 528 47.18 106.81 4.44
CA LEU A 528 46.61 107.73 5.41
C LEU A 528 47.69 108.18 6.39
N ALA A 529 48.44 107.26 7.01
CA ALA A 529 49.55 107.59 7.90
C ALA A 529 50.58 108.51 7.21
N SER A 530 50.95 108.21 5.96
CA SER A 530 51.85 109.04 5.15
C SER A 530 51.27 110.43 4.83
N SER A 531 49.95 110.55 4.69
CA SER A 531 49.26 111.83 4.48
C SER A 531 49.24 112.69 5.75
N TYR A 532 49.01 112.09 6.93
CA TYR A 532 49.11 112.76 8.22
C TYR A 532 50.55 113.21 8.50
N ASP A 533 51.53 112.37 8.19
CA ASP A 533 52.94 112.68 8.39
C ASP A 533 53.41 113.84 7.48
N ARG A 534 52.91 113.90 6.24
CA ARG A 534 53.10 115.07 5.35
C ARG A 534 52.43 116.33 5.87
N ARG A 535 51.22 116.22 6.42
CA ARG A 535 50.48 117.36 6.96
C ARG A 535 51.11 117.91 8.25
N ILE A 536 51.60 117.05 9.13
CA ILE A 536 52.38 117.45 10.32
C ILE A 536 53.71 118.11 9.91
N LYS A 537 54.42 117.59 8.90
CA LYS A 537 55.63 118.24 8.35
C LYS A 537 55.30 119.57 7.65
N GLY A 538 54.14 119.68 7.01
CA GLY A 538 53.62 120.90 6.39
C GLY A 538 53.18 121.97 7.39
N GLU A 539 52.55 121.58 8.49
CA GLU A 539 52.17 122.47 9.59
C GLU A 539 53.41 122.88 10.41
N SER A 540 54.42 122.02 10.56
CA SER A 540 55.70 122.35 11.20
C SER A 540 56.56 123.31 10.36
N THR A 541 56.39 123.32 9.04
CA THR A 541 57.03 124.30 8.14
C THR A 541 56.25 125.62 8.03
N ASN A 542 54.92 125.59 8.13
CA ASN A 542 54.08 126.80 8.17
C ASN A 542 54.01 127.48 9.56
N LEU A 543 54.32 126.80 10.67
CA LEU A 543 54.39 127.44 12.01
C LEU A 543 55.70 128.21 12.26
N LYS A 544 56.61 128.32 11.28
CA LYS A 544 57.83 129.14 11.38
C LYS A 544 57.77 130.45 10.58
N LEU A 545 56.65 130.78 9.93
CA LEU A 545 56.42 132.05 9.27
C LEU A 545 55.01 132.56 9.59
N GLN A 546 54.93 133.82 10.03
CA GLN A 546 53.73 134.63 10.31
C GLN A 546 53.03 134.46 11.67
N ASN A 547 53.62 135.16 12.65
CA ASN A 547 52.91 136.12 13.49
C ASN A 547 51.95 137.02 12.65
N CYS A 548 50.74 137.27 13.15
CA CYS A 548 50.00 138.55 13.19
C CYS A 548 48.47 138.30 13.23
N GLY A 549 47.79 139.00 14.16
CA GLY A 549 46.39 138.79 14.50
C GLY A 549 45.35 139.22 13.46
N ASN A 550 44.11 138.77 13.69
CA ASN A 550 42.86 139.53 13.63
C ASN A 550 41.65 138.58 13.68
N THR A 551 40.70 138.89 14.55
CA THR A 551 39.34 138.33 14.58
C THR A 551 38.50 138.90 13.42
N PRO A 552 37.66 138.11 12.74
CA PRO A 552 36.59 138.62 11.87
C PRO A 552 35.18 138.54 12.50
N PRO A 553 34.21 139.36 12.05
CA PRO A 553 32.93 139.62 12.73
C PRO A 553 31.76 138.72 12.27
N PRO A 554 30.64 138.65 13.03
CA PRO A 554 29.50 137.78 12.71
C PRO A 554 28.56 138.39 11.65
N VAL A 555 28.10 137.54 10.72
CA VAL A 555 27.16 137.84 9.62
C VAL A 555 25.71 137.77 10.14
N VAL A 556 24.91 138.80 9.85
CA VAL A 556 23.50 138.94 10.26
C VAL A 556 22.59 138.34 9.17
N TRP A 557 21.73 137.39 9.56
CA TRP A 557 20.72 136.74 8.71
C TRP A 557 19.42 137.55 8.67
N THR A 558 18.70 137.56 7.54
CA THR A 558 17.43 138.30 7.40
C THR A 558 16.22 137.43 7.79
N GLU A 559 15.20 138.03 8.43
CA GLU A 559 14.01 137.35 9.00
C GLU A 559 13.21 136.46 8.01
N THR A 560 13.42 136.62 6.71
CA THR A 560 12.73 135.83 5.67
C THR A 560 13.34 134.44 5.47
N GLU A 561 14.67 134.32 5.58
CA GLU A 561 15.39 133.04 5.45
C GLU A 561 15.16 132.16 6.69
N GLU A 562 15.08 132.78 7.87
CA GLU A 562 14.74 132.10 9.13
C GLU A 562 13.35 131.47 9.09
N LYS A 563 12.34 132.16 8.52
CA LYS A 563 10.99 131.60 8.35
C LYS A 563 10.94 130.43 7.39
N TYR A 564 11.67 130.50 6.27
CA TYR A 564 11.74 129.39 5.31
C TYR A 564 12.41 128.15 5.91
N LEU A 565 13.53 128.33 6.61
CA LEU A 565 14.22 127.24 7.29
C LEU A 565 13.34 126.62 8.40
N LYS A 566 12.64 127.45 9.17
CA LYS A 566 11.74 126.98 10.24
C LYS A 566 10.53 126.20 9.69
N ASN A 567 9.97 126.63 8.56
CA ASN A 567 8.89 125.91 7.89
C ASN A 567 9.38 124.58 7.28
N LEU A 568 10.54 124.58 6.63
CA LEU A 568 11.13 123.35 6.09
C LEU A 568 11.45 122.34 7.19
N GLN A 569 11.99 122.82 8.32
CA GLN A 569 12.27 122.02 9.49
C GLN A 569 11.00 121.42 10.11
N SER A 570 9.92 122.20 10.18
CA SER A 570 8.58 121.72 10.61
C SER A 570 8.04 120.61 9.70
N VAL A 571 8.16 120.76 8.38
CA VAL A 571 7.70 119.74 7.41
C VAL A 571 8.53 118.46 7.51
N LEU A 572 9.86 118.57 7.61
CA LEU A 572 10.74 117.41 7.78
C LEU A 572 10.48 116.68 9.11
N GLU A 573 10.22 117.42 10.20
CA GLU A 573 9.84 116.83 11.49
C GLU A 573 8.46 116.15 11.43
N ALA A 574 7.50 116.72 10.70
CA ALA A 574 6.17 116.13 10.53
C ALA A 574 6.23 114.84 9.71
N GLU A 575 6.93 114.84 8.56
CA GLU A 575 7.12 113.63 7.77
C GLU A 575 7.95 112.57 8.53
N GLY A 576 8.97 112.99 9.29
CA GLY A 576 9.75 112.09 10.13
C GLY A 576 8.89 111.39 11.18
N LYS A 577 7.98 112.12 11.84
CA LYS A 577 7.00 111.56 12.78
C LYS A 577 6.03 110.61 12.08
N GLN A 578 5.57 110.93 10.87
CA GLN A 578 4.67 110.08 10.10
C GLN A 578 5.33 108.75 9.69
N ARG A 579 6.55 108.79 9.16
CA ARG A 579 7.34 107.57 8.86
C ARG A 579 7.57 106.73 10.13
N GLN A 580 7.87 107.37 11.26
CA GLN A 580 8.07 106.66 12.53
C GLN A 580 6.78 105.94 13.00
N THR A 581 5.60 106.52 12.78
CA THR A 581 4.33 105.88 13.12
C THR A 581 4.00 104.69 12.22
N GLU A 582 4.29 104.79 10.92
CA GLU A 582 4.09 103.69 9.98
C GLU A 582 5.03 102.52 10.26
N ILE A 583 6.30 102.78 10.54
CA ILE A 583 7.28 101.75 10.93
C ILE A 583 6.82 101.02 12.20
N LYS A 584 6.36 101.75 13.22
CA LYS A 584 5.85 101.12 14.46
C LYS A 584 4.62 100.25 14.20
N LYS A 585 3.74 100.68 13.28
CA LYS A 585 2.54 99.94 12.94
C LYS A 585 2.87 98.63 12.22
N LEU A 586 3.79 98.69 11.25
CA LEU A 586 4.32 97.51 10.56
C LEU A 586 5.07 96.57 11.51
N ASP A 587 5.86 97.11 12.45
CA ASP A 587 6.59 96.30 13.43
C ASP A 587 5.62 95.54 14.36
N GLU A 588 4.53 96.18 14.81
CA GLU A 588 3.52 95.49 15.62
C GLU A 588 2.68 94.50 14.80
N GLU A 589 2.33 94.80 13.55
CA GLU A 589 1.69 93.82 12.67
C GLU A 589 2.60 92.60 12.45
N MET A 590 3.89 92.81 12.22
CA MET A 590 4.87 91.73 12.02
C MET A 590 5.08 90.89 13.29
N LYS A 591 5.15 91.53 14.48
CA LYS A 591 5.17 90.82 15.77
C LYS A 591 3.92 89.99 16.00
N THR A 592 2.75 90.53 15.69
CA THR A 592 1.47 89.82 15.86
C THR A 592 1.42 88.59 14.95
N GLN A 593 1.84 88.74 13.69
CA GLN A 593 1.94 87.62 12.76
C GLN A 593 2.94 86.55 13.22
N MET A 594 4.10 86.95 13.73
CA MET A 594 5.12 86.03 14.25
C MET A 594 4.57 85.17 15.39
N VAL A 595 3.87 85.79 16.36
CA VAL A 595 3.24 85.08 17.48
C VAL A 595 2.17 84.09 16.99
N THR A 596 1.31 84.49 16.04
CA THR A 596 0.30 83.57 15.48
C THR A 596 0.93 82.37 14.78
N LEU A 597 2.02 82.58 14.03
CA LEU A 597 2.75 81.52 13.35
C LEU A 597 3.43 80.56 14.33
N GLU A 598 4.01 81.09 15.41
CA GLU A 598 4.60 80.29 16.49
C GLU A 598 3.55 79.42 17.19
N GLU A 599 2.36 79.96 17.45
CA GLU A 599 1.25 79.19 18.03
C GLU A 599 0.74 78.09 17.08
N GLU A 600 0.62 78.38 15.79
CA GLU A 600 0.22 77.42 14.76
C GLU A 600 1.23 76.28 14.62
N HIS A 601 2.52 76.61 14.51
CA HIS A 601 3.59 75.62 14.50
C HIS A 601 3.61 74.80 15.80
N GLY A 602 3.41 75.46 16.95
CA GLY A 602 3.32 74.78 18.24
C GLY A 602 2.13 73.82 18.35
N ARG A 603 0.97 74.16 17.75
CA ARG A 603 -0.18 73.26 17.65
C ARG A 603 0.13 72.06 16.75
N ALA A 604 0.64 72.29 15.55
CA ALA A 604 0.98 71.23 14.60
C ALA A 604 2.02 70.25 15.17
N HIS A 605 3.01 70.75 15.92
CA HIS A 605 4.01 69.90 16.56
C HIS A 605 3.41 69.00 17.64
N ARG A 606 2.53 69.53 18.49
CA ARG A 606 1.83 68.74 19.54
C ARG A 606 0.95 67.65 18.93
N GLU A 607 0.22 67.96 17.87
CA GLU A 607 -0.60 66.97 17.15
C GLU A 607 0.26 65.84 16.56
N ALA A 608 1.42 66.19 15.98
CA ALA A 608 2.36 65.21 15.47
C ALA A 608 2.94 64.33 16.60
N GLU A 609 3.34 64.90 17.74
CA GLU A 609 3.83 64.15 18.90
C GLU A 609 2.78 63.20 19.48
N GLU A 610 1.52 63.64 19.58
CA GLU A 610 0.42 62.80 20.04
C GLU A 610 0.15 61.64 19.07
N TYR A 611 0.19 61.90 17.76
CA TYR A 611 0.08 60.86 16.73
C TYR A 611 1.19 59.82 16.85
N TYR A 612 2.46 60.25 16.91
CA TYR A 612 3.58 59.32 17.08
C TYR A 612 3.49 58.53 18.39
N SER A 613 3.12 59.17 19.48
CA SER A 613 2.93 58.52 20.78
C SER A 613 1.78 57.50 20.77
N ALA A 614 0.70 57.77 20.02
CA ALA A 614 -0.40 56.83 19.84
C ALA A 614 0.02 55.60 19.01
N VAL A 615 0.75 55.82 17.91
CA VAL A 615 1.29 54.73 17.08
C VAL A 615 2.26 53.86 17.89
N GLN A 616 3.13 54.48 18.68
CA GLN A 616 4.13 53.78 19.49
C GLN A 616 3.48 52.95 20.60
N ARG A 617 2.40 53.44 21.22
CA ARG A 617 1.59 52.64 22.18
C ARG A 617 0.96 51.43 21.51
N LYS A 618 0.32 51.61 20.34
CA LYS A 618 -0.29 50.51 19.58
C LYS A 618 0.72 49.43 19.22
N LEU A 619 1.88 49.83 18.71
CA LEU A 619 2.96 48.90 18.37
C LEU A 619 3.41 48.08 19.59
N LEU A 620 3.47 48.70 20.77
CA LEU A 620 3.84 48.02 22.01
C LEU A 620 2.78 47.03 22.50
N GLU A 621 1.50 47.37 22.31
CA GLU A 621 0.37 46.49 22.63
C GLU A 621 0.33 45.28 21.69
N ASP A 622 0.50 45.50 20.38
CA ASP A 622 0.56 44.44 19.37
C ASP A 622 1.76 43.52 19.62
N GLN A 623 2.93 44.08 19.98
CA GLN A 623 4.11 43.28 20.35
C GLN A 623 3.85 42.41 21.59
N LYS A 624 3.09 42.91 22.57
CA LYS A 624 2.70 42.12 23.76
C LYS A 624 1.71 41.02 23.40
N LEU A 625 0.74 41.30 22.53
CA LEU A 625 -0.25 40.33 22.07
C LEU A 625 0.43 39.18 21.31
N LEU A 626 1.26 39.51 20.31
CA LEU A 626 2.01 38.54 19.52
C LEU A 626 2.90 37.64 20.38
N LYS A 627 3.50 38.19 21.45
CA LYS A 627 4.29 37.39 22.40
C LYS A 627 3.45 36.38 23.19
N ARG A 628 2.21 36.73 23.55
CA ARG A 628 1.28 35.81 24.24
C ARG A 628 0.82 34.71 23.31
N GLU A 629 0.40 35.06 22.10
CA GLU A 629 -0.03 34.10 21.08
C GLU A 629 1.11 33.13 20.72
N LEU A 630 2.35 33.62 20.60
CA LEU A 630 3.51 32.76 20.37
C LEU A 630 3.76 31.79 21.53
N ALA A 631 3.59 32.24 22.79
CA ALA A 631 3.74 31.39 23.96
C ALA A 631 2.65 30.31 24.03
N GLU A 632 1.40 30.67 23.75
CA GLU A 632 0.26 29.74 23.68
C GLU A 632 0.47 28.71 22.57
N ALA A 633 0.84 29.14 21.37
CA ALA A 633 1.14 28.26 20.24
C ALA A 633 2.28 27.30 20.56
N THR A 634 3.33 27.77 21.24
CA THR A 634 4.46 26.93 21.68
C THR A 634 3.99 25.89 22.71
N MET A 635 3.13 26.27 23.66
CA MET A 635 2.57 25.31 24.62
C MET A 635 1.74 24.23 23.93
N VAL A 636 0.85 24.61 23.02
CA VAL A 636 0.04 23.67 22.23
C VAL A 636 0.92 22.74 21.41
N GLN A 637 1.97 23.27 20.77
CA GLN A 637 2.92 22.47 20.02
C GLN A 637 3.66 21.46 20.89
N THR A 638 4.08 21.85 22.10
CA THR A 638 4.74 20.92 23.04
C THR A 638 3.79 19.83 23.55
N GLN A 639 2.52 20.16 23.79
CA GLN A 639 1.51 19.20 24.21
C GLN A 639 1.22 18.18 23.10
N ALA A 640 1.00 18.66 21.87
CA ALA A 640 0.81 17.80 20.71
C ALA A 640 2.03 16.90 20.46
N GLY A 641 3.25 17.40 20.67
CA GLY A 641 4.48 16.61 20.58
C GLY A 641 4.54 15.46 21.59
N ARG A 642 4.06 15.68 22.83
CA ARG A 642 3.99 14.63 23.87
C ARG A 642 2.96 13.56 23.53
N GLU A 643 1.79 13.98 23.04
CA GLU A 643 0.71 13.07 22.61
C GLU A 643 1.15 12.21 21.43
N LEU A 644 1.85 12.81 20.46
CA LEU A 644 2.44 12.09 19.33
C LEU A 644 3.46 11.05 19.80
N ALA A 645 4.37 11.41 20.71
CA ALA A 645 5.36 10.48 21.24
C ALA A 645 4.71 9.30 22.00
N ALA A 646 3.65 9.56 22.78
CA ALA A 646 2.89 8.51 23.46
C ALA A 646 2.18 7.58 22.46
N ALA A 647 1.58 8.14 21.40
CA ALA A 647 0.94 7.36 20.34
C ALA A 647 1.96 6.52 19.54
N GLU A 648 3.16 7.03 19.29
CA GLU A 648 4.25 6.28 18.64
C GLU A 648 4.77 5.13 19.50
N GLN A 649 4.81 5.31 20.82
CA GLN A 649 5.20 4.25 21.74
C GLN A 649 4.15 3.13 21.77
N GLU A 650 2.86 3.48 21.84
CA GLU A 650 1.78 2.48 21.82
C GLU A 650 1.71 1.76 20.47
N ASN A 651 1.91 2.48 19.36
CA ASN A 651 2.02 1.86 18.04
C ASN A 651 3.17 0.86 17.95
N ARG A 652 4.33 1.15 18.56
CA ARG A 652 5.45 0.19 18.64
C ARG A 652 5.05 -1.06 19.42
N ARG A 653 4.42 -0.89 20.58
CA ARG A 653 3.93 -2.00 21.42
C ARG A 653 2.92 -2.88 20.67
N LEU A 654 1.98 -2.27 19.97
CA LEU A 654 0.97 -2.98 19.18
C LEU A 654 1.62 -3.75 18.03
N ARG A 655 2.60 -3.17 17.32
CA ARG A 655 3.34 -3.87 16.26
C ARG A 655 4.07 -5.11 16.78
N GLU A 656 4.73 -5.01 17.93
CA GLU A 656 5.38 -6.16 18.56
C GLU A 656 4.37 -7.23 19.00
N ALA A 657 3.20 -6.82 19.50
CA ALA A 657 2.14 -7.75 19.87
C ALA A 657 1.56 -8.49 18.64
N VAL A 658 1.37 -7.78 17.52
CA VAL A 658 0.92 -8.36 16.25
C VAL A 658 1.95 -9.36 15.72
N GLN A 659 3.24 -9.02 15.68
CA GLN A 659 4.29 -9.94 15.24
C GLN A 659 4.34 -11.21 16.10
N LYS A 660 4.17 -11.09 17.42
CA LYS A 660 4.08 -12.26 18.32
C LYS A 660 2.84 -13.11 18.04
N ALA A 661 1.71 -12.49 17.71
CA ALA A 661 0.50 -13.21 17.35
C ALA A 661 0.64 -13.94 16.00
N GLU A 662 1.28 -13.31 15.02
CA GLU A 662 1.57 -13.90 13.71
C GLU A 662 2.49 -15.12 13.84
N HIS A 663 3.57 -15.01 14.61
CA HIS A 663 4.46 -16.15 14.87
C HIS A 663 3.72 -17.33 15.54
N LYS A 664 2.83 -17.05 16.50
CA LYS A 664 2.01 -18.09 17.14
C LYS A 664 1.02 -18.72 16.15
N LEU A 665 0.44 -17.93 15.25
CA LEU A 665 -0.47 -18.44 14.23
C LEU A 665 0.25 -19.40 13.28
N ILE A 666 1.46 -19.04 12.82
CA ILE A 666 2.29 -19.90 11.96
C ILE A 666 2.61 -21.21 12.67
N GLN A 667 3.06 -21.16 13.93
CA GLN A 667 3.35 -22.37 14.71
C GLN A 667 2.11 -23.27 14.87
N ALA A 668 0.94 -22.68 15.13
CA ALA A 668 -0.31 -23.44 15.24
C ALA A 668 -0.72 -24.07 13.90
N GLN A 669 -0.50 -23.38 12.78
CA GLN A 669 -0.74 -23.91 11.44
C GLN A 669 0.18 -25.09 11.11
N GLU A 670 1.47 -24.98 11.41
CA GLU A 670 2.45 -26.07 11.24
C GLU A 670 2.07 -27.31 12.05
N GLN A 671 1.67 -27.13 13.31
CA GLN A 671 1.20 -28.22 14.17
C GLN A 671 -0.09 -28.87 13.64
N ALA A 672 -1.02 -28.08 13.12
CA ALA A 672 -2.25 -28.58 12.51
C ALA A 672 -1.97 -29.38 11.22
N GLU A 673 -1.05 -28.91 10.38
CA GLU A 673 -0.62 -29.64 9.19
C GLU A 673 0.07 -30.97 9.54
N GLN A 674 0.95 -30.96 10.54
CA GLN A 674 1.63 -32.17 10.99
C GLN A 674 0.62 -33.20 11.50
N SER A 675 -0.32 -32.77 12.34
CA SER A 675 -1.42 -33.61 12.82
C SER A 675 -2.27 -34.17 11.67
N ARG A 676 -2.48 -33.38 10.60
CA ARG A 676 -3.21 -33.81 9.41
C ARG A 676 -2.43 -34.87 8.61
N LYS A 677 -1.11 -34.70 8.45
CA LYS A 677 -0.21 -35.67 7.81
C LYS A 677 -0.18 -36.99 8.58
N GLU A 678 -0.11 -36.94 9.91
CA GLU A 678 -0.15 -38.13 10.77
C GLU A 678 -1.49 -38.87 10.68
N LYS A 679 -2.61 -38.14 10.71
CA LYS A 679 -3.95 -38.74 10.48
C LYS A 679 -4.05 -39.41 9.11
N ALA A 680 -3.45 -38.84 8.07
CA ALA A 680 -3.42 -39.46 6.74
C ALA A 680 -2.57 -40.74 6.73
N ARG A 681 -1.38 -40.73 7.35
CA ARG A 681 -0.53 -41.93 7.50
C ARG A 681 -1.24 -43.04 8.28
N MET A 682 -1.95 -42.70 9.35
CA MET A 682 -2.74 -43.65 10.13
C MET A 682 -3.85 -44.30 9.31
N LYS A 683 -4.55 -43.54 8.46
CA LYS A 683 -5.56 -44.11 7.55
C LYS A 683 -4.96 -45.13 6.60
N VAL A 684 -3.80 -44.84 6.00
CA VAL A 684 -3.10 -45.78 5.10
C VAL A 684 -2.66 -47.03 5.87
N ARG A 685 -2.11 -46.88 7.08
CA ARG A 685 -1.73 -48.01 7.94
C ARG A 685 -2.94 -48.89 8.28
N ASN A 686 -4.10 -48.29 8.59
CA ASN A 686 -5.32 -49.04 8.91
C ASN A 686 -5.90 -49.79 7.71
N VAL A 687 -5.77 -49.25 6.49
CA VAL A 687 -6.16 -49.98 5.27
C VAL A 687 -5.22 -51.17 5.05
N ARG A 688 -3.90 -50.97 5.21
CA ARG A 688 -2.92 -52.06 5.11
C ARG A 688 -3.15 -53.13 6.18
N GLY A 689 -3.45 -52.73 7.42
CA GLY A 689 -3.79 -53.65 8.51
C GLY A 689 -4.99 -54.53 8.17
N ARG A 690 -6.08 -53.94 7.64
CA ARG A 690 -7.25 -54.71 7.20
C ARG A 690 -6.97 -55.66 6.04
N GLN A 691 -6.05 -55.29 5.14
CA GLN A 691 -5.62 -56.16 4.05
C GLN A 691 -4.83 -57.36 4.58
N VAL A 692 -3.86 -57.13 5.46
CA VAL A 692 -3.08 -58.21 6.11
C VAL A 692 -3.98 -59.12 6.93
N GLU A 693 -4.94 -58.59 7.68
CA GLU A 693 -5.92 -59.40 8.41
C GLU A 693 -6.76 -60.28 7.48
N LYS A 694 -7.08 -59.80 6.27
CA LYS A 694 -7.80 -60.60 5.29
C LYS A 694 -6.91 -61.72 4.75
N GLU A 695 -5.69 -61.40 4.35
CA GLU A 695 -4.70 -62.38 3.87
C GLU A 695 -4.45 -63.47 4.91
N LEU A 696 -4.31 -63.10 6.19
CA LEU A 696 -4.15 -64.06 7.28
C LEU A 696 -5.36 -64.99 7.44
N ARG A 697 -6.59 -64.47 7.28
CA ARG A 697 -7.80 -65.29 7.31
C ARG A 697 -7.85 -66.26 6.13
N ASP A 698 -7.54 -65.77 4.93
CA ASP A 698 -7.56 -66.59 3.70
C ASP A 698 -6.50 -67.71 3.82
N GLN A 699 -5.28 -67.39 4.26
CA GLN A 699 -4.22 -68.38 4.52
C GLN A 699 -4.60 -69.39 5.61
N LYS A 700 -5.30 -68.96 6.66
CA LYS A 700 -5.76 -69.86 7.72
C LYS A 700 -6.76 -70.88 7.19
N VAL A 701 -7.72 -70.44 6.36
CA VAL A 701 -8.69 -71.35 5.72
C VAL A 701 -7.97 -72.31 4.78
N GLU A 702 -7.01 -71.83 3.99
CA GLU A 702 -6.20 -72.69 3.10
C GLU A 702 -5.42 -73.74 3.90
N HIS A 703 -4.81 -73.35 5.02
CA HIS A 703 -4.10 -74.28 5.90
C HIS A 703 -5.05 -75.35 6.49
N GLU A 704 -6.24 -74.96 6.95
CA GLU A 704 -7.25 -75.90 7.46
C GLU A 704 -7.71 -76.91 6.39
N LEU A 705 -7.93 -76.45 5.15
CA LEU A 705 -8.27 -77.32 4.03
C LEU A 705 -7.12 -78.28 3.68
N LEU A 706 -5.88 -77.80 3.67
CA LEU A 706 -4.71 -78.65 3.44
C LEU A 706 -4.57 -79.72 4.53
N LEU A 707 -4.82 -79.38 5.80
CA LEU A 707 -4.83 -80.36 6.89
C LEU A 707 -5.90 -81.44 6.69
N GLN A 708 -7.09 -81.06 6.22
CA GLN A 708 -8.15 -82.04 5.89
C GLN A 708 -7.72 -82.96 4.74
N CYS A 709 -7.15 -82.43 3.67
CA CYS A 709 -6.62 -83.23 2.56
C CYS A 709 -5.52 -84.20 3.02
N CYS A 710 -4.60 -83.74 3.87
CA CYS A 710 -3.58 -84.61 4.45
C CYS A 710 -4.19 -85.76 5.25
N TRP A 711 -5.20 -85.47 6.08
CA TRP A 711 -5.88 -86.50 6.86
C TRP A 711 -6.61 -87.53 5.98
N GLU A 712 -7.26 -87.09 4.90
CA GLU A 712 -7.90 -87.98 3.93
C GLU A 712 -6.88 -88.87 3.21
N LEU A 713 -5.76 -88.29 2.75
CA LEU A 713 -4.67 -89.03 2.12
C LEU A 713 -4.05 -90.06 3.08
N GLU A 714 -3.85 -89.71 4.35
CA GLU A 714 -3.37 -90.64 5.37
C GLU A 714 -4.38 -91.79 5.57
N ARG A 715 -5.68 -91.49 5.62
CA ARG A 715 -6.72 -92.51 5.73
C ARG A 715 -6.75 -93.44 4.53
N GLU A 716 -6.60 -92.89 3.31
CA GLU A 716 -6.53 -93.68 2.09
C GLU A 716 -5.28 -94.56 2.05
N ARG A 717 -4.11 -94.00 2.39
CA ARG A 717 -2.86 -94.74 2.55
C ARG A 717 -3.04 -95.91 3.52
N ASP A 718 -3.59 -95.66 4.71
CA ASP A 718 -3.76 -96.69 5.73
C ASP A 718 -4.77 -97.77 5.30
N LYS A 719 -5.84 -97.37 4.62
CA LYS A 719 -6.80 -98.33 4.04
C LYS A 719 -6.14 -99.19 2.97
N LEU A 720 -5.33 -98.59 2.09
CA LEU A 720 -4.59 -99.29 1.06
C LEU A 720 -3.59 -100.28 1.68
N LEU A 721 -2.82 -99.83 2.68
CA LEU A 721 -1.90 -100.68 3.44
C LEU A 721 -2.62 -101.86 4.09
N ARG A 722 -3.74 -101.64 4.79
CA ARG A 722 -4.53 -102.74 5.38
C ARG A 722 -5.02 -103.74 4.33
N THR A 723 -5.48 -103.24 3.19
CA THR A 723 -5.96 -104.09 2.08
C THR A 723 -4.81 -104.89 1.49
N GLN A 724 -3.66 -104.25 1.26
CA GLN A 724 -2.45 -104.91 0.79
C GLN A 724 -2.01 -106.01 1.77
N THR A 725 -1.92 -105.71 3.07
CA THR A 725 -1.58 -106.69 4.11
C THR A 725 -2.55 -107.86 4.13
N TYR A 726 -3.87 -107.60 4.05
CA TYR A 726 -4.88 -108.66 3.99
C TYR A 726 -4.71 -109.55 2.75
N THR A 727 -4.52 -108.96 1.57
CA THR A 727 -4.32 -109.72 0.33
C THR A 727 -3.04 -110.56 0.36
N ILE A 728 -1.95 -110.03 0.95
CA ILE A 728 -0.70 -110.78 1.14
C ILE A 728 -0.94 -111.98 2.06
N LEU A 729 -1.58 -111.77 3.23
CA LEU A 729 -1.89 -112.85 4.17
C LEU A 729 -2.80 -113.92 3.54
N GLU A 730 -3.80 -113.51 2.74
CA GLU A 730 -4.69 -114.45 2.05
C GLU A 730 -3.94 -115.29 1.00
N LEU A 731 -3.04 -114.66 0.23
CA LEU A 731 -2.17 -115.34 -0.72
C LEU A 731 -1.18 -116.29 -0.03
N GLU A 732 -0.59 -115.87 1.08
CA GLU A 732 0.29 -116.73 1.89
C GLU A 732 -0.46 -117.92 2.47
N HIS A 733 -1.67 -117.72 3.02
CA HIS A 733 -2.50 -118.80 3.52
C HIS A 733 -2.91 -119.78 2.40
N LYS A 734 -3.31 -119.26 1.22
CA LYS A 734 -3.59 -120.10 0.03
C LYS A 734 -2.36 -120.91 -0.38
N LYS A 735 -1.17 -120.30 -0.40
CA LYS A 735 0.09 -120.96 -0.72
C LYS A 735 0.44 -122.06 0.29
N VAL A 736 0.29 -121.79 1.59
CA VAL A 736 0.50 -122.79 2.65
C VAL A 736 -0.50 -123.94 2.56
N SER A 737 -1.78 -123.64 2.32
CA SER A 737 -2.83 -124.65 2.12
C SER A 737 -2.51 -125.57 0.94
N GLU A 738 -2.09 -125.00 -0.18
CA GLU A 738 -1.72 -125.76 -1.37
C GLU A 738 -0.46 -126.59 -1.14
N LEU A 739 0.57 -126.02 -0.49
CA LEU A 739 1.76 -126.76 -0.08
C LEU A 739 1.42 -127.93 0.85
N LYS A 740 0.51 -127.74 1.81
CA LYS A 740 0.04 -128.78 2.73
C LYS A 740 -0.65 -129.93 1.97
N LYS A 741 -1.48 -129.63 0.98
CA LYS A 741 -2.08 -130.68 0.11
C LYS A 741 -1.01 -131.45 -0.66
N THR A 742 0.01 -130.78 -1.21
CA THR A 742 1.12 -131.48 -1.88
C THR A 742 1.94 -132.36 -0.93
N VAL A 743 2.20 -131.91 0.30
CA VAL A 743 2.90 -132.71 1.31
C VAL A 743 2.08 -133.93 1.68
N GLN A 744 0.80 -133.78 2.01
CA GLN A 744 -0.10 -134.90 2.30
C GLN A 744 -0.18 -135.91 1.14
N LYS A 745 -0.20 -135.42 -0.11
CA LYS A 745 -0.14 -136.29 -1.29
C LYS A 745 1.17 -137.06 -1.37
N ARG A 746 2.32 -136.42 -1.08
CA ARG A 746 3.63 -137.08 -1.03
C ARG A 746 3.77 -138.05 0.13
N GLU A 747 3.21 -137.74 1.29
CA GLU A 747 3.15 -138.64 2.45
C GLU A 747 2.32 -139.87 2.12
N ALA A 748 1.12 -139.72 1.54
CA ALA A 748 0.31 -140.84 1.10
C ALA A 748 1.04 -141.71 0.05
N GLN A 749 1.80 -141.10 -0.85
CA GLN A 749 2.67 -141.81 -1.80
C GLN A 749 3.82 -142.55 -1.10
N LEU A 750 4.47 -141.94 -0.10
CA LEU A 750 5.51 -142.58 0.70
C LEU A 750 4.97 -143.74 1.54
N TYR A 751 3.83 -143.58 2.20
CA TYR A 751 3.16 -144.65 2.93
C TYR A 751 2.77 -145.81 2.00
N ALA A 752 2.28 -145.52 0.79
CA ALA A 752 2.03 -146.56 -0.21
C ALA A 752 3.32 -147.30 -0.60
N VAL A 753 4.43 -146.59 -0.88
CA VAL A 753 5.72 -147.19 -1.22
C VAL A 753 6.28 -148.03 -0.07
N LEU A 754 6.21 -147.54 1.17
CA LEU A 754 6.65 -148.25 2.37
C LEU A 754 5.80 -149.51 2.63
N SER A 755 4.50 -149.48 2.35
CA SER A 755 3.61 -150.65 2.49
C SER A 755 3.87 -151.74 1.43
N THR A 756 4.40 -151.36 0.27
CA THR A 756 4.80 -152.31 -0.79
C THR A 756 6.23 -152.83 -0.65
N ALA A 757 7.05 -152.19 0.17
CA ALA A 757 8.42 -152.60 0.42
C ALA A 757 8.43 -153.62 1.58
N ASN A 758 8.61 -154.91 1.27
CA ASN A 758 8.89 -155.98 2.24
C ASN A 758 10.26 -155.76 2.91
N LEU A 759 10.35 -154.77 3.79
CA LEU A 759 11.55 -154.41 4.55
C LEU A 759 11.46 -155.00 5.97
N ASP A 760 12.59 -155.51 6.45
CA ASP A 760 12.78 -156.08 7.79
C ASP A 760 12.28 -155.13 8.91
N PRO A 761 11.50 -155.62 9.89
CA PRO A 761 10.87 -154.79 10.94
C PRO A 761 11.82 -153.88 11.70
N THR A 762 13.07 -154.29 11.91
CA THR A 762 14.10 -153.45 12.56
C THR A 762 14.55 -152.27 11.71
N THR A 763 14.63 -152.47 10.39
CA THR A 763 15.04 -151.43 9.43
C THR A 763 13.89 -150.44 9.17
N ALA A 764 12.66 -150.94 9.11
CA ALA A 764 11.46 -150.12 9.00
C ALA A 764 11.23 -149.25 10.25
N ALA A 765 11.45 -149.79 11.47
CA ALA A 765 11.34 -149.02 12.70
C ALA A 765 12.40 -147.90 12.79
N ASN A 766 13.65 -148.18 12.42
CA ASN A 766 14.71 -147.17 12.39
C ASN A 766 14.48 -146.08 11.34
N ALA A 767 13.97 -146.43 10.16
CA ALA A 767 13.61 -145.46 9.12
C ALA A 767 12.42 -144.60 9.56
N THR A 768 11.43 -145.21 10.24
CA THR A 768 10.26 -144.50 10.79
C THR A 768 10.67 -143.57 11.93
N GLN A 769 11.57 -144.00 12.83
CA GLN A 769 12.09 -143.16 13.90
C GLN A 769 12.89 -141.98 13.36
N LYS A 770 13.78 -142.19 12.37
CA LYS A 770 14.50 -141.09 11.72
C LYS A 770 13.56 -140.12 10.99
N LEU A 771 12.49 -140.63 10.37
CA LEU A 771 11.45 -139.79 9.77
C LEU A 771 10.71 -138.99 10.85
N GLN A 772 10.40 -139.61 11.99
CA GLN A 772 9.75 -138.93 13.12
C GLN A 772 10.65 -137.83 13.70
N ASP A 773 11.94 -138.10 13.89
CA ASP A 773 12.90 -137.11 14.40
C ASP A 773 13.05 -135.93 13.41
N ILE A 774 13.03 -136.19 12.10
CA ILE A 774 13.05 -135.14 11.07
C ILE A 774 11.75 -134.33 11.07
N LEU A 775 10.60 -134.98 11.25
CA LEU A 775 9.31 -134.31 11.34
C LEU A 775 9.25 -133.41 12.58
N ASP A 776 9.67 -133.91 13.73
CA ASP A 776 9.71 -133.16 15.00
C ASP A 776 10.67 -131.96 14.91
N SER A 777 11.83 -132.14 14.26
CA SER A 777 12.78 -131.06 13.98
C SER A 777 12.18 -129.99 13.05
N LYS A 778 11.45 -130.41 12.01
CA LYS A 778 10.77 -129.48 11.11
C LYS A 778 9.63 -128.73 11.80
N ASP A 779 8.85 -129.40 12.65
CA ASP A 779 7.79 -128.76 13.44
C ASP A 779 8.35 -127.78 14.47
N ALA A 780 9.49 -128.08 15.09
CA ALA A 780 10.20 -127.14 15.95
C ALA A 780 10.67 -125.90 15.16
N THR A 781 11.16 -126.10 13.93
CA THR A 781 11.59 -125.01 13.04
C THR A 781 10.41 -124.16 12.58
N ILE A 782 9.27 -124.78 12.25
CA ILE A 782 8.02 -124.07 11.88
C ILE A 782 7.53 -123.22 13.06
N LYS A 783 7.53 -123.77 14.28
CA LYS A 783 7.16 -123.01 15.48
C LYS A 783 8.11 -121.85 15.76
N ALA A 784 9.41 -122.00 15.46
CA ALA A 784 10.37 -120.90 15.58
C ALA A 784 10.07 -119.77 14.57
N LEU A 785 9.86 -120.11 13.29
CA LEU A 785 9.52 -119.15 12.23
C LEU A 785 8.18 -118.44 12.49
N GLN A 786 7.18 -119.14 13.04
CA GLN A 786 5.90 -118.54 13.43
C GLN A 786 6.04 -117.54 14.58
N ARG A 787 6.96 -117.77 15.53
CA ARG A 787 7.29 -116.79 16.58
C ARG A 787 7.99 -115.56 16.00
N GLU A 788 8.93 -115.74 15.07
CA GLU A 788 9.60 -114.62 14.39
C GLU A 788 8.61 -113.77 13.59
N LEU A 789 7.69 -114.40 12.85
CA LEU A 789 6.63 -113.71 12.11
C LEU A 789 5.67 -112.93 13.03
N SER A 790 5.41 -113.46 14.23
CA SER A 790 4.58 -112.77 15.24
C SER A 790 5.30 -111.60 15.90
N SER A 791 6.63 -111.63 15.97
CA SER A 791 7.46 -110.53 16.49
C SER A 791 7.69 -109.41 15.46
N ALA A 792 7.43 -109.66 14.17
CA ALA A 792 7.55 -108.71 13.07
C ALA A 792 6.22 -108.02 12.71
N GLY A 793 5.39 -107.70 13.72
CA GLY A 793 4.18 -106.87 13.53
C GLY A 793 4.52 -105.42 13.15
N PRO A 794 3.66 -104.74 12.39
CA PRO A 794 4.04 -103.52 11.66
C PRO A 794 4.24 -102.31 12.59
N THR A 795 5.36 -101.61 12.43
CA THR A 795 5.59 -100.22 12.89
C THR A 795 4.76 -99.23 12.09
#